data_AF-A0A960RVI2-F1
#
_entry.id   AF-A0A960RVI2-F1
#
_cell.length_a   1.000
_cell.length_b   1.000
_cell.length_c   1.000
_cell.angle_alpha   90.00
_cell.angle_beta   90.00
_cell.angle_gamma   90.00
#
_symmetry.space_group_name_H-M   'P 1'
#
loop_
_entity.id
_entity.type
_entity.pdbx_description
1 polymer ?
#
loop_
_entity_poly.entity_id
_entity_poly.type
_entity_poly.pdbx_seq_one_letter_code
_entity_poly.pdbx_strand_id
1 'polypeptide(L)'
;MRIWDLSVIQYEDKLETAKQPQRRVVMEPAKRATIRDRFNIPLALNKIEYQATILYSHIKEVPSIVWEKDDQGKRVRRFKRREYIKQLSQLLADELTLNAERIEDLIHSKASFYQHVPFVIKEDISEREYYRLKMLEKDWVGIHVRRFPKRHYPQGKVAADIIGYMGAINRAEYDAVVSEIKALEDYLALNDEGEMPEPPAGVRNISDARRRYKELKERAYGLNDYVGKTGIEGSYEEQLRGFHGKKSYYSDAQGNFLRELPGSREPLAGERLLLTISSELQEYAEMLLIQGEAIRTPRVSGTKTISKPKDPWIKGGAIVAIDPNNGEVIALASYPRFDPNDFVGSGDPEVNREKQNHILRWFETESYLGAVWDQKRELYREVYDKKLGEVVEENKMLKWDDYLAIILQHDSPVLREIRSKNTVWDAIILQRSIERLLTYSGQDSLYALLNVLYVDAPHQSHGARLGAVARQDLAAQMKKNAADIARERQVADRYFRNIPSNYDKALLVDLYRLAANSDDFNDELLNAAGQQSLSSYHDAAAAMAKVVAVVKEMSRSLYHDHHFVKWREEEFKTFLKEKRQEEKEQKRYAKPYIDYLDKQEEQMFHAFWVRHRWQLLTSFLVGEWMEWHPDEELQAYLDHFHQWYVELRRGAHAATAWHEAYQHLQKTMVGYDLDLSVYYLQSLRSYEDLDRPLYGRYRHLRSSEGKKQLEKQLALAFYPQYGYGYARSNAYRQAATIGSIFKLVTAYEALMQRYDEVGPSRATVGNLNPLTIDDYYFKEGKDNYVGTFENGKPIPQYYKGGRLMRTLARNVGRTDILKALERSSNPYFSLLAGDILQDPEDLVNSAKAFSFGSKTGINLPGEISGRVPDDVKENRSGLYAFAIGQHSLVVTPLQAAVMLSAIANGGKVMTPKIVNISVGTVPRHDEQVLHCKPPYKYQECYSAVGIDFPLFTSANGHDHRSLVKRYPTVIKRDLAMPEAVWNILTDGMKRVSQRIFDVAHGGLAYMYRAYPQAIKDLDSLKDVLFGKTSTAESVESLDLDYETGANKYNHLWFGGIAFEDKKPETYVFKDKFGKPELVVVVYLKFGSYGKDTLPVAAQVVKKWREIKSRTN
;
A
#
# COMPACT_ATOMS: atom_id res chain seq x y z
N MET A 1 0.01 31.63 50.80
CA MET A 1 -1.07 32.60 50.52
C MET A 1 -2.34 32.09 51.17
N ARG A 2 -2.97 32.83 52.09
CA ARG A 2 -4.28 32.46 52.67
C ARG A 2 -5.38 32.96 51.74
N ILE A 3 -6.40 32.15 51.46
CA ILE A 3 -7.50 32.50 50.53
C ILE A 3 -8.18 33.82 50.94
N TRP A 4 -8.32 34.05 52.25
CA TRP A 4 -8.82 35.30 52.84
C TRP A 4 -8.06 36.56 52.36
N ASP A 5 -6.74 36.50 52.24
CA ASP A 5 -5.94 37.67 51.80
C ASP A 5 -6.25 38.01 50.35
N LEU A 6 -6.41 36.98 49.51
CA LEU A 6 -6.79 37.15 48.10
C LEU A 6 -8.25 37.63 47.94
N SER A 7 -9.16 37.18 48.80
CA SER A 7 -10.60 37.41 48.65
C SER A 7 -11.13 38.63 49.39
N VAL A 8 -10.37 39.21 50.33
CA VAL A 8 -10.81 40.36 51.14
C VAL A 8 -9.83 41.53 51.02
N ILE A 9 -8.53 41.29 51.27
CA ILE A 9 -7.53 42.38 51.30
C ILE A 9 -7.12 42.79 49.89
N GLN A 10 -6.75 41.82 49.06
CA GLN A 10 -6.37 42.04 47.66
C GLN A 10 -7.57 41.95 46.72
N TYR A 11 -8.81 41.92 47.24
CA TYR A 11 -9.98 41.73 46.40
C TYR A 11 -10.09 42.83 45.34
N GLU A 12 -10.02 44.10 45.76
CA GLU A 12 -10.13 45.24 44.84
C GLU A 12 -8.97 45.24 43.83
N ASP A 13 -7.73 45.06 44.29
CA ASP A 13 -6.55 44.97 43.42
C ASP A 13 -6.65 43.82 42.41
N LYS A 14 -7.09 42.63 42.85
CA LYS A 14 -7.28 41.46 41.97
C LYS A 14 -8.48 41.63 41.06
N LEU A 15 -9.53 42.33 41.49
CA LEU A 15 -10.69 42.66 40.66
C LEU A 15 -10.29 43.66 39.57
N GLU A 16 -9.47 44.66 39.88
CA GLU A 16 -8.88 45.57 38.89
C GLU A 16 -7.94 44.83 37.95
N THR A 17 -7.05 43.98 38.48
CA THR A 17 -6.14 43.15 37.65
C THR A 17 -6.92 42.18 36.76
N ALA A 18 -8.05 41.65 37.22
CA ALA A 18 -8.92 40.77 36.44
C ALA A 18 -9.70 41.52 35.35
N LYS A 19 -9.99 42.81 35.55
CA LYS A 19 -10.56 43.70 34.53
C LYS A 19 -9.51 44.17 33.51
N GLN A 20 -8.22 44.06 33.83
CA GLN A 20 -7.17 44.44 32.88
C GLN A 20 -7.18 43.51 31.65
N PRO A 21 -6.91 44.05 30.45
CA PRO A 21 -6.84 43.27 29.23
C PRO A 21 -5.77 42.18 29.34
N GLN A 22 -6.14 40.94 29.05
CA GLN A 22 -5.19 39.82 29.06
C GLN A 22 -4.54 39.66 27.69
N ARG A 23 -3.22 39.51 27.67
CA ARG A 23 -2.49 39.14 26.45
C ARG A 23 -2.76 37.68 26.12
N ARG A 24 -3.40 37.43 24.98
CA ARG A 24 -3.54 36.10 24.39
C ARG A 24 -2.71 35.98 23.13
N VAL A 25 -2.22 34.77 22.91
CA VAL A 25 -1.49 34.38 21.72
C VAL A 25 -2.22 33.22 21.09
N VAL A 26 -2.63 33.37 19.84
CA VAL A 26 -3.25 32.30 19.05
C VAL A 26 -2.34 31.97 17.88
N MET A 27 -2.04 30.70 17.70
CA MET A 27 -1.31 30.21 16.53
C MET A 27 -2.27 30.14 15.34
N GLU A 28 -1.89 30.71 14.20
CA GLU A 28 -2.64 30.61 12.96
C GLU A 28 -2.02 29.53 12.06
N PRO A 29 -2.80 28.52 11.63
CA PRO A 29 -2.26 27.44 10.82
C PRO A 29 -1.78 27.92 9.45
N ALA A 30 -0.62 27.42 9.02
CA ALA A 30 -0.10 27.69 7.68
C ALA A 30 -0.90 26.92 6.62
N LYS A 31 -1.04 27.51 5.43
CA LYS A 31 -1.61 26.80 4.28
C LYS A 31 -0.56 25.87 3.70
N ARG A 32 -0.85 24.57 3.66
CA ARG A 32 -0.01 23.58 2.97
C ARG A 32 0.14 23.95 1.48
N ALA A 33 1.32 23.79 0.92
CA ALA A 33 1.57 24.16 -0.46
C ALA A 33 0.93 23.20 -1.48
N THR A 34 0.69 23.70 -2.69
CA THR A 34 0.20 22.87 -3.80
C THR A 34 1.34 22.11 -4.46
N ILE A 35 1.08 20.87 -4.88
CA ILE A 35 1.97 20.10 -5.75
C ILE A 35 1.41 20.19 -7.17
N ARG A 36 2.27 20.52 -8.14
CA ARG A 36 1.87 20.71 -9.53
C ARG A 36 2.78 19.95 -10.47
N ASP A 37 2.25 19.53 -11.60
CA ASP A 37 3.02 18.89 -12.67
C ASP A 37 3.94 19.91 -13.37
N ARG A 38 4.68 19.47 -14.38
CA ARG A 38 5.59 20.34 -15.16
C ARG A 38 4.92 21.49 -15.90
N PHE A 39 3.63 21.36 -16.23
CA PHE A 39 2.82 22.36 -16.92
C PHE A 39 1.95 23.17 -15.95
N ASN A 40 2.26 23.10 -14.65
CA ASN A 40 1.58 23.83 -13.58
C ASN A 40 0.12 23.39 -13.36
N ILE A 41 -0.25 22.20 -13.80
CA ILE A 41 -1.53 21.51 -13.53
C ILE A 41 -1.49 20.99 -12.07
N PRO A 42 -2.53 21.26 -11.26
CA PRO A 42 -2.53 20.85 -9.86
C PRO A 42 -2.75 19.35 -9.69
N LEU A 43 -1.79 18.70 -9.02
CA LEU A 43 -1.85 17.29 -8.62
C LEU A 43 -2.34 17.13 -7.18
N ALA A 44 -2.00 18.09 -6.32
CA ALA A 44 -2.50 18.17 -4.95
C ALA A 44 -2.75 19.63 -4.56
N LEU A 45 -3.97 19.92 -4.10
CA LEU A 45 -4.41 21.25 -3.70
C LEU A 45 -5.19 21.18 -2.39
N ASN A 46 -5.53 22.33 -1.81
CA ASN A 46 -6.38 22.37 -0.63
C ASN A 46 -7.76 22.88 -1.02
N LYS A 47 -8.80 22.14 -0.64
CA LYS A 47 -10.20 22.56 -0.72
C LYS A 47 -10.60 23.17 0.62
N ILE A 48 -11.42 24.22 0.59
CA ILE A 48 -11.95 24.81 1.82
C ILE A 48 -13.05 23.89 2.35
N GLU A 49 -12.92 23.53 3.61
CA GLU A 49 -13.91 22.82 4.39
C GLU A 49 -14.44 23.74 5.49
N TYR A 50 -15.71 23.55 5.85
CA TYR A 50 -16.37 24.26 6.93
C TYR A 50 -16.62 23.30 8.09
N GLN A 51 -16.34 23.74 9.31
CA GLN A 51 -16.55 22.95 10.52
C GLN A 51 -17.37 23.73 11.54
N ALA A 52 -18.37 23.06 12.12
CA ALA A 52 -19.12 23.55 13.27
C ALA A 52 -18.40 23.13 14.55
N THR A 53 -17.98 24.10 15.37
CA THR A 53 -17.20 23.86 16.59
C THR A 53 -17.85 24.54 17.80
N ILE A 54 -17.60 24.00 18.99
CA ILE A 54 -18.04 24.61 20.25
C ILE A 54 -16.83 24.97 21.10
N LEU A 55 -16.85 26.19 21.64
CA LEU A 55 -15.89 26.66 22.64
C LEU A 55 -16.54 26.72 24.01
N TYR A 56 -16.26 25.73 24.86
CA TYR A 56 -16.92 25.59 26.16
C TYR A 56 -16.59 26.74 27.14
N SER A 57 -15.41 27.36 27.03
CA SER A 57 -15.05 28.51 27.88
C SER A 57 -16.01 29.69 27.75
N HIS A 58 -16.59 29.92 26.58
CA HIS A 58 -17.60 30.96 26.40
C HIS A 58 -18.93 30.53 27.04
N ILE A 59 -19.31 29.25 26.92
CA ILE A 59 -20.51 28.69 27.59
C ILE A 59 -20.41 28.83 29.13
N LYS A 60 -19.20 28.87 29.70
CA LYS A 60 -19.01 29.09 31.15
C LYS A 60 -19.45 30.48 31.61
N GLU A 61 -19.59 31.46 30.73
CA GLU A 61 -20.13 32.78 31.07
C GLU A 61 -21.59 32.69 31.50
N VAL A 62 -22.33 31.71 30.98
CA VAL A 62 -23.67 31.42 31.47
C VAL A 62 -23.56 30.89 32.90
N PRO A 63 -24.21 31.55 33.89
CA PRO A 63 -24.14 31.11 35.28
C PRO A 63 -24.64 29.67 35.42
N SER A 64 -23.89 28.87 36.18
CA SER A 64 -24.24 27.45 36.39
C SER A 64 -25.56 27.31 37.12
N ILE A 65 -25.80 28.18 38.11
CA ILE A 65 -26.98 28.20 38.97
C ILE A 65 -27.46 29.64 39.14
N VAL A 66 -28.75 29.85 38.96
CA VAL A 66 -29.42 31.11 39.32
C VAL A 66 -30.57 30.80 40.27
N TRP A 67 -30.73 31.65 41.28
CA TRP A 67 -31.85 31.57 42.22
C TRP A 67 -32.97 32.47 41.69
N GLU A 68 -34.06 31.87 41.23
CA GLU A 68 -35.26 32.58 40.79
C GLU A 68 -36.40 32.33 41.78
N LYS A 69 -37.30 33.30 41.91
CA LYS A 69 -38.53 33.11 42.69
C LYS A 69 -39.57 32.46 41.78
N ASP A 70 -40.19 31.39 42.23
CA ASP A 70 -41.35 30.81 41.54
C ASP A 70 -42.59 31.73 41.64
N ASP A 71 -43.69 31.34 40.98
CA ASP A 71 -44.97 32.07 40.98
C ASP A 71 -45.60 32.22 42.39
N GLN A 72 -45.05 31.53 43.40
CA GLN A 72 -45.42 31.60 44.81
C GLN A 72 -44.38 32.33 45.69
N GLY A 73 -43.35 32.94 45.07
CA GLY A 73 -42.32 33.71 45.76
C GLY A 73 -41.20 32.89 46.42
N LYS A 74 -41.18 31.56 46.25
CA LYS A 74 -40.17 30.66 46.83
C LYS A 74 -38.92 30.64 45.97
N ARG A 75 -37.74 30.76 46.58
CA ARG A 75 -36.45 30.68 45.86
C ARG A 75 -36.20 29.26 45.38
N VAL A 76 -36.29 29.05 44.07
CA VAL A 76 -35.98 27.78 43.39
C VAL A 76 -34.62 27.90 42.70
N ARG A 77 -33.81 26.84 42.86
CA ARG A 77 -32.49 26.74 42.22
C ARG A 77 -32.68 26.25 40.79
N ARG A 78 -32.39 27.10 39.79
CA ARG A 78 -32.41 26.70 38.37
C ARG A 78 -31.00 26.55 37.81
N PHE A 79 -30.79 25.53 36.98
CA PHE A 79 -29.50 25.21 36.37
C PHE A 79 -29.40 25.82 34.96
N LYS A 80 -29.36 27.15 34.87
CA LYS A 80 -29.42 27.89 33.59
C LYS A 80 -28.41 27.40 32.54
N ARG A 81 -27.16 27.09 32.92
CA ARG A 81 -26.17 26.58 31.97
C ARG A 81 -26.56 25.22 31.37
N ARG A 82 -27.16 24.33 32.17
CA ARG A 82 -27.59 23.02 31.69
C ARG A 82 -28.78 23.17 30.73
N GLU A 83 -29.75 24.01 31.09
CA GLU A 83 -30.88 24.37 30.21
C GLU A 83 -30.39 24.99 28.90
N TYR A 84 -29.39 25.88 28.97
CA TYR A 84 -28.77 26.49 27.80
C TYR A 84 -28.09 25.48 26.89
N ILE A 85 -27.28 24.57 27.43
CA ILE A 85 -26.63 23.50 26.65
C ILE A 85 -27.67 22.62 25.97
N LYS A 86 -28.77 22.30 26.66
CA LYS A 86 -29.87 21.51 26.08
C LYS A 86 -30.55 22.23 24.91
N GLN A 87 -30.87 23.51 25.07
CA GLN A 87 -31.45 24.33 23.98
C GLN A 87 -30.50 24.50 22.81
N LEU A 88 -29.22 24.78 23.10
CA LEU A 88 -28.16 24.88 22.10
C LEU A 88 -28.00 23.57 21.31
N SER A 89 -28.04 22.43 22.01
CA SER A 89 -27.92 21.12 21.39
C SER A 89 -29.11 20.80 20.49
N GLN A 90 -30.33 21.18 20.88
CA GLN A 90 -31.51 21.06 20.02
C GLN A 90 -31.41 21.94 18.77
N LEU A 91 -31.00 23.19 18.93
CA LEU A 91 -30.82 24.11 17.80
C LEU A 91 -29.77 23.59 16.81
N LEU A 92 -28.65 23.07 17.32
CA LEU A 92 -27.60 22.49 16.48
C LEU A 92 -28.05 21.19 15.83
N ALA A 93 -28.85 20.38 16.53
CA ALA A 93 -29.46 19.16 15.98
C ALA A 93 -30.38 19.49 14.79
N ASP A 94 -31.22 20.52 14.91
CA ASP A 94 -32.15 20.92 13.87
C ASP A 94 -31.42 21.51 12.64
N GLU A 95 -30.38 22.33 12.86
CA GLU A 95 -29.64 22.98 11.77
C GLU A 95 -28.60 22.05 11.10
N LEU A 96 -28.06 21.07 11.83
CA LEU A 96 -27.03 20.14 11.32
C LEU A 96 -27.56 18.73 11.02
N THR A 97 -28.85 18.46 11.27
CA THR A 97 -29.50 17.16 11.13
C THR A 97 -28.80 16.07 11.96
N LEU A 98 -28.55 16.37 13.24
CA LEU A 98 -27.86 15.48 14.18
C LEU A 98 -28.76 15.14 15.39
N ASN A 99 -28.37 14.17 16.21
CA ASN A 99 -29.09 13.85 17.46
C ASN A 99 -28.70 14.84 18.57
N ALA A 100 -29.68 15.52 19.16
CA ALA A 100 -29.49 16.52 20.21
C ALA A 100 -28.83 15.97 21.49
N GLU A 101 -29.21 14.77 21.95
CA GLU A 101 -28.64 14.15 23.16
C GLU A 101 -27.16 13.86 22.97
N ARG A 102 -26.78 13.39 21.78
CA ARG A 102 -25.38 13.12 21.43
C ARG A 102 -24.56 14.41 21.41
N ILE A 103 -25.12 15.53 20.95
CA ILE A 103 -24.44 16.84 21.00
C ILE A 103 -24.29 17.31 22.45
N GLU A 104 -25.33 17.20 23.28
CA GLU A 104 -25.28 17.55 24.70
C GLU A 104 -24.18 16.75 25.42
N ASP A 105 -24.10 15.45 25.16
CA ASP A 105 -23.05 14.58 25.68
C ASP A 105 -21.66 14.96 25.18
N LEU A 106 -21.53 15.26 23.88
CA LEU A 106 -20.26 15.70 23.31
C LEU A 106 -19.77 16.97 24.01
N ILE A 107 -20.67 17.93 24.26
CA ILE A 107 -20.35 19.16 24.96
C ILE A 107 -19.91 18.86 26.39
N HIS A 108 -20.67 18.08 27.15
CA HIS A 108 -20.33 17.78 28.55
C HIS A 108 -19.04 16.96 28.69
N SER A 109 -18.80 16.02 27.79
CA SER A 109 -17.60 15.17 27.82
C SER A 109 -16.35 15.94 27.47
N LYS A 110 -16.39 16.75 26.41
CA LYS A 110 -15.24 17.54 25.95
C LYS A 110 -15.06 18.81 26.82
N ALA A 111 -16.09 19.26 27.54
CA ALA A 111 -16.02 20.42 28.44
C ALA A 111 -14.94 20.32 29.51
N SER A 112 -14.59 19.12 29.99
CA SER A 112 -13.53 18.96 31.01
C SER A 112 -12.13 19.03 30.42
N PHE A 113 -11.95 18.58 29.17
CA PHE A 113 -10.64 18.45 28.49
C PHE A 113 -10.31 19.66 27.62
N TYR A 114 -11.29 20.16 26.89
CA TYR A 114 -11.16 21.20 25.88
C TYR A 114 -11.91 22.46 26.32
N GLN A 115 -11.59 22.95 27.53
CA GLN A 115 -12.24 24.15 28.06
C GLN A 115 -11.98 25.38 27.19
N HIS A 116 -10.72 25.54 26.75
CA HIS A 116 -10.26 26.72 26.00
C HIS A 116 -9.93 26.40 24.54
N VAL A 117 -10.14 25.15 24.10
CA VAL A 117 -9.92 24.71 22.74
C VAL A 117 -11.28 24.36 22.14
N PRO A 118 -11.66 24.94 21.00
CA PRO A 118 -12.92 24.55 20.39
C PRO A 118 -12.80 23.14 19.83
N PHE A 119 -13.81 22.33 20.10
CA PHE A 119 -13.92 20.96 19.60
C PHE A 119 -14.98 20.91 18.49
N VAL A 120 -14.77 20.01 17.53
CA VAL A 120 -15.63 19.86 16.35
C VAL A 120 -16.86 19.04 16.70
N ILE A 121 -18.04 19.51 16.30
CA ILE A 121 -19.30 18.74 16.36
C ILE A 121 -19.52 18.00 15.04
N LYS A 122 -19.40 18.72 13.93
CA LYS A 122 -19.63 18.22 12.58
C LYS A 122 -18.59 18.80 11.63
N GLU A 123 -17.97 17.90 10.87
CA GLU A 123 -17.06 18.19 9.77
C GLU A 123 -17.83 18.31 8.45
N ASP A 124 -17.22 18.91 7.43
CA ASP A 124 -17.78 19.07 6.08
C ASP A 124 -19.23 19.65 6.03
N ILE A 125 -19.54 20.69 6.83
CA ILE A 125 -20.85 21.37 6.73
C ILE A 125 -20.97 22.13 5.41
N SER A 126 -22.19 22.21 4.88
CA SER A 126 -22.48 22.97 3.66
C SER A 126 -22.22 24.46 3.85
N GLU A 127 -21.96 25.17 2.75
CA GLU A 127 -21.78 26.62 2.79
C GLU A 127 -23.02 27.35 3.35
N ARG A 128 -24.22 26.80 3.11
CA ARG A 128 -25.46 27.32 3.68
C ARG A 128 -25.51 27.16 5.20
N GLU A 129 -25.22 25.96 5.72
CA GLU A 129 -25.13 25.70 7.17
C GLU A 129 -24.05 26.58 7.80
N TYR A 130 -22.90 26.76 7.13
CA TYR A 130 -21.82 27.63 7.60
C TYR A 130 -22.29 29.07 7.83
N TYR A 131 -22.90 29.70 6.82
CA TYR A 131 -23.37 31.08 6.96
C TYR A 131 -24.50 31.20 7.98
N ARG A 132 -25.38 30.19 8.05
CA ARG A 132 -26.47 30.14 9.03
C ARG A 132 -25.92 30.10 10.46
N LEU A 133 -25.00 29.20 10.76
CA LEU A 133 -24.35 29.12 12.06
C LEU A 133 -23.48 30.36 12.35
N LYS A 134 -22.85 30.95 11.33
CA LYS A 134 -22.05 32.19 11.49
C LYS A 134 -22.92 33.39 11.87
N MET A 135 -24.18 33.43 11.44
CA MET A 135 -25.16 34.44 11.89
C MET A 135 -25.56 34.18 13.35
N LEU A 136 -25.84 32.92 13.69
CA LEU A 136 -26.27 32.51 15.03
C LEU A 136 -25.16 32.64 16.10
N GLU A 137 -23.88 32.64 15.69
CA GLU A 137 -22.72 32.87 16.57
C GLU A 137 -22.81 34.18 17.38
N LYS A 138 -23.56 35.19 16.90
CA LYS A 138 -23.82 36.42 17.66
C LYS A 138 -24.83 36.24 18.80
N ASP A 139 -25.85 35.42 18.56
CA ASP A 139 -26.97 35.24 19.47
C ASP A 139 -26.72 34.09 20.46
N TRP A 140 -25.89 33.11 20.06
CA TRP A 140 -25.59 31.90 20.81
C TRP A 140 -24.10 31.82 21.21
N VAL A 141 -23.85 32.12 22.48
CA VAL A 141 -22.54 32.05 23.12
C VAL A 141 -21.96 30.63 23.07
N GLY A 142 -20.79 30.49 22.45
CA GLY A 142 -20.02 29.24 22.40
C GLY A 142 -20.08 28.51 21.07
N ILE A 143 -20.96 28.88 20.14
CA ILE A 143 -20.89 28.43 18.74
C ILE A 143 -19.70 29.12 18.08
N HIS A 144 -18.87 28.35 17.38
CA HIS A 144 -17.79 28.89 16.54
C HIS A 144 -17.75 28.13 15.24
N VAL A 145 -17.81 28.84 14.11
CA VAL A 145 -17.69 28.22 12.79
C VAL A 145 -16.34 28.54 12.16
N ARG A 146 -15.62 27.50 11.75
CA ARG A 146 -14.25 27.63 11.23
C ARG A 146 -14.15 27.20 9.78
N ARG A 147 -13.22 27.82 9.07
CA ARG A 147 -12.81 27.44 7.71
C ARG A 147 -11.46 26.75 7.80
N PHE A 148 -11.38 25.50 7.34
CA PHE A 148 -10.17 24.70 7.37
C PHE A 148 -9.76 24.29 5.96
N PRO A 149 -8.46 24.35 5.59
CA PRO A 149 -7.99 23.80 4.34
C PRO A 149 -7.83 22.28 4.47
N LYS A 150 -8.61 21.51 3.72
CA LYS A 150 -8.49 20.06 3.60
C LYS A 150 -7.75 19.69 2.32
N ARG A 151 -6.87 18.68 2.37
CA ARG A 151 -6.13 18.24 1.19
C ARG A 151 -7.06 17.57 0.19
N HIS A 152 -6.85 17.79 -1.11
CA HIS A 152 -7.61 17.18 -2.19
C HIS A 152 -6.71 16.91 -3.39
N TYR A 153 -6.90 15.75 -4.03
CA TYR A 153 -6.12 15.29 -5.18
C TYR A 153 -7.03 15.24 -6.42
N PRO A 154 -7.00 16.27 -7.29
CA PRO A 154 -7.97 16.39 -8.39
C PRO A 154 -7.88 15.29 -9.44
N GLN A 155 -6.70 14.70 -9.61
CA GLN A 155 -6.43 13.65 -10.61
C GLN A 155 -6.68 12.23 -10.07
N GLY A 156 -7.23 12.09 -8.85
CA GLY A 156 -7.55 10.80 -8.25
C GLY A 156 -6.35 9.85 -8.21
N LYS A 157 -6.49 8.70 -8.88
CA LYS A 157 -5.49 7.62 -8.91
C LYS A 157 -4.21 7.95 -9.70
N VAL A 158 -4.22 8.97 -10.56
CA VAL A 158 -3.08 9.29 -11.43
C VAL A 158 -1.88 9.76 -10.59
N ALA A 159 -0.72 9.16 -10.81
CA ALA A 159 0.52 9.47 -10.08
C ALA A 159 0.43 9.27 -8.55
N ALA A 160 -0.54 8.50 -8.05
CA ALA A 160 -0.80 8.38 -6.62
C ALA A 160 0.41 7.84 -5.82
N ASP A 161 1.17 6.91 -6.39
CA ASP A 161 2.39 6.34 -5.80
C ASP A 161 3.59 7.31 -5.80
N ILE A 162 3.53 8.35 -6.62
CA ILE A 162 4.51 9.44 -6.69
C ILE A 162 4.12 10.55 -5.73
N ILE A 163 2.88 11.01 -5.77
CA ILE A 163 2.37 12.09 -4.92
C ILE A 163 2.35 11.63 -3.46
N GLY A 164 1.86 10.42 -3.22
CA GLY A 164 1.61 9.89 -1.89
C GLY A 164 0.31 10.39 -1.28
N TYR A 165 0.15 10.18 0.03
CA TYR A 165 -1.04 10.54 0.77
C TYR A 165 -0.68 11.17 2.12
N MET A 166 -1.66 11.85 2.73
CA MET A 166 -1.56 12.37 4.10
C MET A 166 -2.13 11.38 5.10
N GLY A 167 -1.59 11.35 6.31
CA GLY A 167 -2.16 10.59 7.43
C GLY A 167 -1.83 11.25 8.75
N ALA A 168 -2.50 10.84 9.82
CA ALA A 168 -2.23 11.35 11.16
C ALA A 168 -0.77 11.12 11.56
N ILE A 169 -0.13 12.11 12.18
CA ILE A 169 1.21 11.96 12.73
C ILE A 169 1.25 10.78 13.70
N ASN A 170 2.22 9.89 13.54
CA ASN A 170 2.34 8.77 14.47
C ASN A 170 3.10 9.24 15.72
N ARG A 171 2.93 8.52 16.83
CA ARG A 171 3.57 8.90 18.10
C ARG A 171 5.10 8.91 18.00
N ALA A 172 5.70 7.99 17.25
CA ALA A 172 7.15 7.92 17.08
C ALA A 172 7.72 9.12 16.30
N GLU A 173 7.05 9.59 15.25
CA GLU A 173 7.36 10.79 14.48
C GLU A 173 7.25 12.03 15.35
N TYR A 174 6.15 12.15 16.12
CA TYR A 174 5.97 13.25 17.07
C TYR A 174 7.07 13.26 18.14
N ASP A 175 7.32 12.11 18.77
CA ASP A 175 8.34 11.96 19.82
C ASP A 175 9.75 12.24 19.26
N ALA A 176 10.02 11.89 18.00
CA ALA A 176 11.28 12.21 17.33
C ALA A 176 11.48 13.73 17.16
N VAL A 177 10.45 14.45 16.70
CA VAL A 177 10.52 15.91 16.56
C VAL A 177 10.64 16.59 17.92
N VAL A 178 9.89 16.14 18.94
CA VAL A 178 10.00 16.67 20.30
C VAL A 178 11.39 16.42 20.89
N SER A 179 11.96 15.24 20.64
CA SER A 179 13.32 14.90 21.09
C SER A 179 14.38 15.76 20.39
N GLU A 180 14.22 16.05 19.08
CA GLU A 180 15.08 16.98 18.34
C GLU A 180 14.99 18.40 18.93
N ILE A 181 13.78 18.90 19.19
CA ILE A 181 13.56 20.22 19.81
C ILE A 181 14.25 20.28 21.17
N LYS A 182 14.08 19.25 22.01
CA LYS A 182 14.68 19.19 23.34
C LYS A 182 16.20 19.12 23.28
N ALA A 183 16.77 18.30 22.40
CA ALA A 183 18.21 18.20 22.22
C ALA A 183 18.84 19.54 21.78
N LEU A 184 18.15 20.29 20.91
CA LEU A 184 18.56 21.64 20.53
C LEU A 184 18.43 22.63 21.68
N GLU A 185 17.37 22.55 22.48
CA GLU A 185 17.15 23.39 23.66
C GLU A 185 18.24 23.16 24.72
N ASP A 186 18.53 21.90 25.03
CA ASP A 186 19.59 21.50 25.97
C ASP A 186 20.97 21.97 25.47
N TYR A 187 21.27 21.78 24.17
CA TYR A 187 22.52 22.26 23.55
C TYR A 187 22.66 23.79 23.62
N LEU A 188 21.57 24.53 23.39
CA LEU A 188 21.58 26.00 23.47
C LEU A 188 21.75 26.49 24.91
N ALA A 189 21.07 25.87 25.88
CA ALA A 189 21.18 26.20 27.30
C ALA A 189 22.61 25.99 27.82
N LEU A 190 23.21 24.82 27.54
CA LEU A 190 24.59 24.50 27.94
C LEU A 190 25.63 25.44 27.29
N ASN A 191 25.41 25.88 26.05
CA ASN A 191 26.26 26.88 25.41
C ASN A 191 26.10 28.28 26.03
N ASP A 192 24.87 28.67 26.38
CA ASP A 192 24.60 29.93 27.08
C ASP A 192 25.20 29.92 28.51
N GLU A 193 25.34 28.74 29.13
CA GLU A 193 26.06 28.50 30.40
C GLU A 193 27.59 28.39 30.24
N GLY A 194 28.10 28.30 29.00
CA GLY A 194 29.54 28.31 28.68
C GLY A 194 30.22 26.93 28.62
N GLU A 195 29.48 25.82 28.66
CA GLU A 195 30.05 24.46 28.75
C GLU A 195 30.53 23.85 27.40
N MET A 196 30.35 24.54 26.27
CA MET A 196 30.76 24.10 24.91
C MET A 196 30.46 22.61 24.60
N PRO A 197 29.21 22.15 24.71
CA PRO A 197 28.82 20.77 24.41
C PRO A 197 29.01 20.39 22.93
N GLU A 198 29.07 19.08 22.63
CA GLU A 198 29.05 18.59 21.25
C GLU A 198 27.72 18.91 20.55
N PRO A 199 27.73 19.40 19.30
CA PRO A 199 26.52 19.74 18.58
C PRO A 199 25.68 18.50 18.23
N PRO A 200 24.34 18.58 18.35
CA PRO A 200 23.46 17.50 17.93
C PRO A 200 23.58 17.23 16.42
N ALA A 201 23.25 16.00 16.01
CA ALA A 201 23.41 15.54 14.63
C ALA A 201 22.71 16.47 13.62
N GLY A 202 23.43 16.91 12.59
CA GLY A 202 22.91 17.77 11.52
C GLY A 202 23.09 19.28 11.78
N VAL A 203 23.57 19.68 12.96
CA VAL A 203 23.89 21.06 13.30
C VAL A 203 25.40 21.28 13.27
N ARG A 204 25.86 22.35 12.61
CA ARG A 204 27.30 22.65 12.48
C ARG A 204 27.79 23.68 13.50
N ASN A 205 26.94 24.63 13.88
CA ASN A 205 27.30 25.74 14.77
C ASN A 205 26.08 26.20 15.59
N ILE A 206 26.32 27.04 16.60
CA ILE A 206 25.29 27.56 17.52
C ILE A 206 24.20 28.35 16.76
N SER A 207 24.58 29.15 15.75
CA SER A 207 23.63 29.89 14.92
C SER A 207 22.70 28.97 14.12
N ASP A 208 23.21 27.85 13.61
CA ASP A 208 22.42 26.83 12.92
C ASP A 208 21.50 26.11 13.91
N ALA A 209 21.95 25.87 15.14
CA ALA A 209 21.13 25.31 16.21
C ALA A 209 19.95 26.23 16.56
N ARG A 210 20.22 27.54 16.75
CA ARG A 210 19.17 28.56 17.02
C ARG A 210 18.19 28.67 15.86
N ARG A 211 18.67 28.65 14.62
CA ARG A 211 17.81 28.65 13.42
C ARG A 211 16.93 27.41 13.37
N ARG A 212 17.51 26.21 13.51
CA ARG A 212 16.75 24.93 13.47
C ARG A 212 15.73 24.85 14.61
N TYR A 213 16.10 25.22 15.83
CA TYR A 213 15.18 25.27 16.97
C TYR A 213 13.98 26.18 16.69
N LYS A 214 14.23 27.38 16.16
CA LYS A 214 13.17 28.33 15.81
C LYS A 214 12.30 27.82 14.65
N GLU A 215 12.88 27.23 13.62
CA GLU A 215 12.13 26.61 12.50
C GLU A 215 11.22 25.48 12.98
N LEU A 216 11.72 24.56 13.80
CA LEU A 216 10.93 23.44 14.34
C LEU A 216 9.78 23.94 15.23
N LYS A 217 10.01 24.98 16.03
CA LYS A 217 8.97 25.60 16.86
C LYS A 217 7.90 26.32 16.03
N GLU A 218 8.30 26.98 14.94
CA GLU A 218 7.37 27.63 14.00
C GLU A 218 6.61 26.65 13.10
N ARG A 219 7.15 25.45 12.90
CA ARG A 219 6.53 24.33 12.16
C ARG A 219 5.87 23.30 13.07
N ALA A 220 5.84 23.55 14.38
CA ALA A 220 5.55 22.56 15.41
C ALA A 220 4.32 21.71 15.07
N TYR A 221 4.47 20.40 15.23
CA TYR A 221 3.41 19.43 15.02
C TYR A 221 2.49 19.40 16.23
N GLY A 222 1.18 19.42 15.99
CA GLY A 222 0.18 18.95 16.94
C GLY A 222 0.06 17.43 16.87
N LEU A 223 -0.30 16.80 17.98
CA LEU A 223 -0.57 15.35 18.06
C LEU A 223 -1.67 14.87 17.09
N ASN A 224 -2.57 15.78 16.67
CA ASN A 224 -3.68 15.49 15.77
C ASN A 224 -3.45 16.01 14.33
N ASP A 225 -2.23 16.47 14.02
CA ASP A 225 -1.96 17.01 12.69
C ASP A 225 -1.81 15.89 11.65
N TYR A 226 -2.30 16.16 10.45
CA TYR A 226 -2.06 15.32 9.29
C TYR A 226 -0.75 15.72 8.62
N VAL A 227 0.09 14.72 8.37
CA VAL A 227 1.41 14.86 7.74
C VAL A 227 1.49 13.94 6.53
N GLY A 228 2.31 14.32 5.55
CA GLY A 228 2.60 13.45 4.41
C GLY A 228 3.31 12.17 4.86
N LYS A 229 2.82 11.01 4.40
CA LYS A 229 3.36 9.70 4.80
C LYS A 229 4.25 9.06 3.76
N THR A 230 3.93 9.25 2.49
CA THR A 230 4.61 8.61 1.36
C THR A 230 4.73 9.58 0.20
N GLY A 231 5.42 9.18 -0.87
CA GLY A 231 5.58 9.99 -2.08
C GLY A 231 6.22 11.37 -1.82
N ILE A 232 5.86 12.34 -2.66
CA ILE A 232 6.25 13.75 -2.53
C ILE A 232 5.68 14.38 -1.26
N GLU A 233 4.44 14.02 -0.87
CA GLU A 233 3.84 14.52 0.37
C GLU A 233 4.71 14.22 1.59
N GLY A 234 5.27 13.01 1.68
CA GLY A 234 6.17 12.60 2.77
C GLY A 234 7.60 13.13 2.61
N SER A 235 8.21 12.98 1.44
CA SER A 235 9.61 13.41 1.21
C SER A 235 9.82 14.91 1.34
N TYR A 236 8.79 15.72 1.07
CA TYR A 236 8.84 17.18 1.13
C TYR A 236 7.87 17.77 2.17
N GLU A 237 7.55 17.01 3.23
CA GLU A 237 6.63 17.45 4.30
C GLU A 237 7.04 18.81 4.89
N GLU A 238 8.33 18.96 5.23
CA GLU A 238 8.87 20.18 5.81
C GLU A 238 8.66 21.42 4.90
N GLN A 239 8.85 21.25 3.59
CA GLN A 239 8.69 22.32 2.60
C GLN A 239 7.20 22.61 2.35
N LEU A 240 6.35 21.58 2.31
CA LEU A 240 4.94 21.70 1.99
C LEU A 240 4.12 22.31 3.14
N ARG A 241 4.45 22.05 4.40
CA ARG A 241 3.66 22.45 5.58
C ARG A 241 3.57 23.97 5.78
N GLY A 242 4.65 24.72 5.49
CA GLY A 242 4.73 26.16 5.72
C GLY A 242 5.05 26.52 7.19
N PHE A 243 4.95 27.81 7.53
CA PHE A 243 5.29 28.33 8.87
C PHE A 243 4.05 28.91 9.54
N HIS A 244 3.72 28.41 10.73
CA HIS A 244 2.57 28.89 11.48
C HIS A 244 2.72 30.37 11.85
N GLY A 245 1.61 31.09 11.70
CA GLY A 245 1.49 32.46 12.17
C GLY A 245 1.22 32.48 13.66
N LYS A 246 1.36 33.66 14.26
CA LYS A 246 1.08 33.89 15.67
C LYS A 246 0.39 35.23 15.77
N LYS A 247 -0.86 35.30 16.20
CA LYS A 247 -1.52 36.56 16.53
C LYS A 247 -1.50 36.78 18.03
N SER A 248 -0.91 37.90 18.45
CA SER A 248 -0.97 38.34 19.84
C SER A 248 -2.03 39.43 19.94
N TYR A 249 -2.98 39.32 20.86
CA TYR A 249 -3.99 40.35 21.07
C TYR A 249 -4.37 40.47 22.53
N TYR A 250 -4.85 41.64 22.92
CA TYR A 250 -5.53 41.86 24.18
C TYR A 250 -6.96 41.37 24.07
N SER A 251 -7.37 40.55 25.02
CA SER A 251 -8.77 40.18 25.23
C SER A 251 -9.30 40.81 26.51
N ASP A 252 -10.58 41.20 26.52
CA ASP A 252 -11.27 41.56 27.76
C ASP A 252 -11.46 40.32 28.67
N ALA A 253 -12.05 40.52 29.85
CA ALA A 253 -12.37 39.43 30.77
C ALA A 253 -13.37 38.41 30.18
N GLN A 254 -14.11 38.82 29.15
CA GLN A 254 -15.09 38.05 28.38
C GLN A 254 -14.46 37.36 27.14
N GLY A 255 -13.15 37.53 26.91
CA GLY A 255 -12.45 36.92 25.78
C GLY A 255 -12.66 37.61 24.43
N ASN A 256 -13.39 38.73 24.37
CA ASN A 256 -13.57 39.50 23.15
C ASN A 256 -12.27 40.19 22.76
N PHE A 257 -12.03 40.27 21.46
CA PHE A 257 -10.87 40.96 20.91
C PHE A 257 -10.97 42.46 21.18
N LEU A 258 -10.00 43.02 21.90
CA LEU A 258 -9.86 44.47 22.09
C LEU A 258 -8.91 45.07 21.06
N ARG A 259 -7.68 44.57 21.01
CA ARG A 259 -6.62 45.14 20.19
C ARG A 259 -5.52 44.13 19.89
N GLU A 260 -5.00 44.17 18.67
CA GLU A 260 -3.83 43.38 18.27
C GLU A 260 -2.53 44.00 18.80
N LEU A 261 -1.62 43.15 19.31
CA LEU A 261 -0.35 43.52 19.91
C LEU A 261 0.81 43.41 18.90
N PRO A 262 1.86 44.25 19.04
CA PRO A 262 3.10 44.07 18.29
C PRO A 262 3.74 42.70 18.56
N GLY A 263 4.26 42.07 17.50
CA GLY A 263 4.76 40.69 17.52
C GLY A 263 3.77 39.65 16.96
N SER A 264 2.60 40.08 16.47
CA SER A 264 1.81 39.27 15.54
C SER A 264 2.56 39.01 14.25
N ARG A 265 2.45 37.80 13.70
CA ARG A 265 3.05 37.37 12.45
C ARG A 265 2.06 36.55 11.65
N GLU A 266 1.88 36.92 10.39
CA GLU A 266 1.00 36.17 9.49
C GLU A 266 1.57 34.79 9.17
N PRO A 267 0.71 33.77 9.00
CA PRO A 267 1.14 32.45 8.58
C PRO A 267 1.69 32.49 7.15
N LEU A 268 2.84 31.83 6.94
CA LEU A 268 3.42 31.67 5.61
C LEU A 268 3.03 30.32 5.03
N ALA A 269 2.47 30.34 3.83
CA ALA A 269 2.19 29.12 3.09
C ALA A 269 3.49 28.34 2.79
N GLY A 270 3.39 27.03 2.67
CA GLY A 270 4.51 26.19 2.27
C GLY A 270 5.02 26.49 0.85
N GLU A 271 6.15 25.89 0.51
CA GLU A 271 6.77 26.00 -0.81
C GLU A 271 5.99 25.17 -1.84
N ARG A 272 5.43 25.85 -2.85
CA ARG A 272 4.82 25.20 -4.01
C ARG A 272 5.88 24.38 -4.73
N LEU A 273 5.58 23.11 -5.00
CA LEU A 273 6.46 22.21 -5.74
C LEU A 273 5.99 22.07 -7.19
N LEU A 274 6.90 22.30 -8.12
CA LEU A 274 6.72 22.00 -9.54
C LEU A 274 7.49 20.72 -9.86
N LEU A 275 6.77 19.67 -10.23
CA LEU A 275 7.35 18.38 -10.61
C LEU A 275 7.84 18.40 -12.07
N THR A 276 8.68 17.44 -12.43
CA THR A 276 9.14 17.19 -13.80
C THR A 276 8.15 16.34 -14.62
N ILE A 277 7.23 15.69 -13.92
CA ILE A 277 6.26 14.75 -14.50
C ILE A 277 5.21 15.51 -15.31
N SER A 278 4.80 14.91 -16.44
CA SER A 278 3.62 15.29 -17.19
C SER A 278 2.43 14.46 -16.71
N SER A 279 1.39 15.08 -16.18
CA SER A 279 0.20 14.34 -15.71
C SER A 279 -0.49 13.60 -16.86
N GLU A 280 -0.58 14.21 -18.04
CA GLU A 280 -1.17 13.62 -19.24
C GLU A 280 -0.38 12.39 -19.72
N LEU A 281 0.96 12.44 -19.70
CA LEU A 281 1.77 11.27 -20.09
C LEU A 281 1.71 10.16 -19.03
N GLN A 282 1.71 10.54 -17.75
CA GLN A 282 1.61 9.62 -16.64
C GLN A 282 0.31 8.82 -16.68
N GLU A 283 -0.84 9.50 -16.81
CA GLU A 283 -2.15 8.87 -16.93
C GLU A 283 -2.20 7.94 -18.15
N TYR A 284 -1.72 8.40 -19.31
CA TYR A 284 -1.67 7.58 -20.51
C TYR A 284 -0.80 6.32 -20.33
N ALA A 285 0.36 6.44 -19.68
CA ALA A 285 1.22 5.30 -19.40
C ALA A 285 0.58 4.30 -18.42
N GLU A 286 -0.13 4.77 -17.40
CA GLU A 286 -0.91 3.94 -16.48
C GLU A 286 -2.05 3.20 -17.22
N MET A 287 -2.77 3.89 -18.11
CA MET A 287 -3.80 3.27 -18.96
C MET A 287 -3.22 2.19 -19.87
N LEU A 288 -2.04 2.41 -20.47
CA LEU A 288 -1.37 1.41 -21.30
C LEU A 288 -1.00 0.14 -20.52
N LEU A 289 -0.66 0.26 -19.24
CA LEU A 289 -0.40 -0.90 -18.37
C LEU A 289 -1.65 -1.76 -18.17
N ILE A 290 -2.80 -1.12 -17.93
CA ILE A 290 -4.11 -1.76 -17.77
C ILE A 290 -4.54 -2.40 -19.09
N GLN A 291 -4.49 -1.65 -20.19
CA GLN A 291 -4.80 -2.14 -21.53
C GLN A 291 -3.92 -3.34 -21.95
N GLY A 292 -2.65 -3.30 -21.57
CA GLY A 292 -1.67 -4.35 -21.84
C GLY A 292 -1.94 -5.66 -21.10
N GLU A 293 -2.76 -5.68 -20.04
CA GLU A 293 -3.14 -6.90 -19.33
C GLU A 293 -3.83 -7.92 -20.24
N ALA A 294 -4.75 -7.46 -21.09
CA ALA A 294 -5.48 -8.30 -22.05
C ALA A 294 -4.59 -8.90 -23.15
N ILE A 295 -3.46 -8.26 -23.46
CA ILE A 295 -2.52 -8.71 -24.51
C ILE A 295 -1.57 -9.78 -23.95
N ARG A 296 -1.38 -9.82 -22.64
CA ARG A 296 -0.44 -10.71 -21.94
C ARG A 296 -0.94 -12.13 -21.71
N THR A 297 -2.13 -12.48 -22.19
CA THR A 297 -2.71 -13.82 -22.01
C THR A 297 -1.79 -14.88 -22.63
N PRO A 298 -1.47 -15.98 -21.91
CA PRO A 298 -0.52 -16.98 -22.38
C PRO A 298 -0.91 -17.57 -23.74
N ARG A 299 -0.03 -17.48 -24.74
CA ARG A 299 -0.27 -18.03 -26.09
C ARG A 299 -0.15 -19.55 -26.07
N VAL A 300 -1.19 -20.25 -26.54
CA VAL A 300 -1.13 -21.70 -26.77
C VAL A 300 -0.55 -21.94 -28.16
N SER A 301 0.73 -22.31 -28.24
CA SER A 301 1.28 -22.92 -29.46
C SER A 301 0.97 -24.41 -29.42
N GLY A 302 0.28 -24.91 -30.44
CA GLY A 302 -0.17 -26.30 -30.51
C GLY A 302 0.94 -27.37 -30.36
N THR A 303 0.47 -28.57 -30.03
CA THR A 303 1.10 -29.91 -30.01
C THR A 303 2.12 -30.28 -28.93
N LYS A 304 2.31 -29.50 -27.85
CA LYS A 304 3.03 -30.02 -26.67
C LYS A 304 2.20 -29.90 -25.40
N THR A 305 2.07 -31.04 -24.72
CA THR A 305 1.51 -31.32 -23.40
C THR A 305 2.27 -30.59 -22.28
N ILE A 306 2.47 -29.28 -22.40
CA ILE A 306 2.92 -28.43 -21.29
C ILE A 306 1.65 -27.74 -20.80
N SER A 307 1.26 -28.03 -19.56
CA SER A 307 0.14 -27.38 -18.88
C SER A 307 0.27 -25.86 -19.03
N LYS A 308 -0.82 -25.20 -19.42
CA LYS A 308 -0.84 -23.75 -19.62
C LYS A 308 -0.52 -23.10 -18.27
N PRO A 309 0.54 -22.28 -18.14
CA PRO A 309 0.80 -21.56 -16.90
C PRO A 309 -0.41 -20.67 -16.61
N LYS A 310 -0.82 -20.69 -15.35
CA LYS A 310 -2.02 -20.02 -14.87
C LYS A 310 -1.93 -18.52 -15.04
N ASP A 311 -3.06 -17.88 -15.30
CA ASP A 311 -3.13 -16.43 -15.43
C ASP A 311 -3.44 -15.78 -14.07
N PRO A 312 -2.54 -14.96 -13.49
CA PRO A 312 -2.81 -14.28 -12.22
C PRO A 312 -3.95 -13.28 -12.35
N TRP A 313 -4.67 -13.05 -11.24
CA TRP A 313 -5.82 -12.13 -11.21
C TRP A 313 -5.46 -10.69 -11.64
N ILE A 314 -4.32 -10.17 -11.18
CA ILE A 314 -3.75 -8.88 -11.59
C ILE A 314 -2.33 -9.07 -12.10
N LYS A 315 -2.05 -8.55 -13.30
CA LYS A 315 -0.71 -8.50 -13.88
C LYS A 315 -0.11 -7.11 -13.72
N GLY A 316 0.70 -6.93 -12.68
CA GLY A 316 1.41 -5.68 -12.42
C GLY A 316 2.38 -5.27 -13.55
N GLY A 317 2.89 -4.05 -13.47
CA GLY A 317 3.87 -3.53 -14.42
C GLY A 317 4.25 -2.08 -14.12
N ALA A 318 5.25 -1.59 -14.84
CA ALA A 318 5.72 -0.22 -14.75
C ALA A 318 6.15 0.32 -16.12
N ILE A 319 5.97 1.63 -16.32
CA ILE A 319 6.53 2.36 -17.46
C ILE A 319 7.29 3.56 -16.91
N VAL A 320 8.56 3.66 -17.27
CA VAL A 320 9.43 4.76 -16.83
C VAL A 320 9.90 5.54 -18.06
N ALA A 321 9.70 6.85 -18.04
CA ALA A 321 10.15 7.77 -19.09
C ALA A 321 11.04 8.87 -18.49
N ILE A 322 12.27 8.99 -18.98
CA ILE A 322 13.28 9.93 -18.47
C ILE A 322 13.87 10.72 -19.65
N ASP A 323 14.06 12.03 -19.48
CA ASP A 323 14.89 12.81 -20.38
C ASP A 323 16.38 12.56 -20.06
N PRO A 324 17.14 11.92 -20.97
CA PRO A 324 18.52 11.53 -20.69
C PRO A 324 19.49 12.71 -20.57
N ASN A 325 19.11 13.90 -21.02
CA ASN A 325 19.98 15.07 -21.05
C ASN A 325 20.08 15.78 -19.69
N ASN A 326 19.04 15.66 -18.86
CA ASN A 326 18.93 16.37 -17.58
C ASN A 326 18.48 15.47 -16.42
N GLY A 327 18.16 14.20 -16.68
CA GLY A 327 17.71 13.24 -15.67
C GLY A 327 16.28 13.48 -15.18
N GLU A 328 15.50 14.32 -15.85
CA GLU A 328 14.12 14.61 -15.45
C GLU A 328 13.20 13.42 -15.72
N VAL A 329 12.46 13.01 -14.69
CA VAL A 329 11.47 11.93 -14.80
C VAL A 329 10.18 12.53 -15.35
N ILE A 330 9.81 12.11 -16.56
CA ILE A 330 8.62 12.63 -17.27
C ILE A 330 7.38 11.80 -16.94
N ALA A 331 7.56 10.49 -16.78
CA ALA A 331 6.54 9.57 -16.28
C ALA A 331 7.19 8.43 -15.48
N LEU A 332 6.53 7.99 -14.41
CA LEU A 332 6.92 6.90 -13.52
C LEU A 332 5.67 6.08 -13.19
N ALA A 333 5.05 5.51 -14.21
CA ALA A 333 3.78 4.79 -14.09
C ALA A 333 3.95 3.41 -13.46
N SER A 334 2.99 3.06 -12.61
CA SER A 334 2.89 1.76 -11.95
C SER A 334 1.44 1.28 -11.95
N TYR A 335 1.24 -0.02 -12.12
CA TYR A 335 -0.06 -0.68 -11.99
C TYR A 335 0.10 -1.92 -11.09
N PRO A 336 -0.79 -2.14 -10.09
CA PRO A 336 -2.04 -1.42 -9.79
C PRO A 336 -1.88 -0.05 -9.11
N ARG A 337 -2.96 0.74 -9.07
CA ARG A 337 -3.02 2.13 -8.56
C ARG A 337 -4.02 2.26 -7.40
N PHE A 338 -3.83 3.25 -6.53
CA PHE A 338 -4.74 3.57 -5.42
C PHE A 338 -5.20 5.03 -5.49
N ASP A 339 -6.26 5.41 -4.77
CA ASP A 339 -6.71 6.80 -4.68
C ASP A 339 -6.24 7.46 -3.37
N PRO A 340 -5.44 8.54 -3.41
CA PRO A 340 -4.99 9.24 -2.21
C PRO A 340 -6.12 10.03 -1.51
N ASN A 341 -7.26 10.30 -2.18
CA ASN A 341 -8.42 10.94 -1.55
C ASN A 341 -9.11 10.04 -0.51
N ASP A 342 -8.93 8.72 -0.58
CA ASP A 342 -9.45 7.80 0.45
C ASP A 342 -8.81 8.06 1.82
N PHE A 343 -7.56 8.55 1.86
CA PHE A 343 -6.85 8.88 3.11
C PHE A 343 -7.25 10.23 3.71
N VAL A 344 -8.02 11.03 2.97
CA VAL A 344 -8.57 12.29 3.45
C VAL A 344 -9.93 12.02 4.07
N GLY A 345 -10.11 12.33 5.35
CA GLY A 345 -11.38 12.12 6.07
C GLY A 345 -12.57 12.82 5.41
N SER A 346 -13.78 12.40 5.77
CA SER A 346 -15.07 13.00 5.40
C SER A 346 -15.86 13.30 6.68
N GLY A 347 -16.72 14.31 6.68
CA GLY A 347 -17.68 14.53 7.76
C GLY A 347 -18.80 13.48 7.82
N ASP A 348 -19.00 12.75 6.72
CA ASP A 348 -19.98 11.67 6.62
C ASP A 348 -19.40 10.33 7.13
N PRO A 349 -19.98 9.72 8.18
CA PRO A 349 -19.54 8.43 8.73
C PRO A 349 -19.61 7.27 7.73
N GLU A 350 -20.59 7.26 6.83
CA GLU A 350 -20.78 6.18 5.84
C GLU A 350 -19.66 6.24 4.80
N VAL A 351 -19.40 7.43 4.26
CA VAL A 351 -18.29 7.68 3.34
C VAL A 351 -16.95 7.34 3.99
N ASN A 352 -16.75 7.68 5.26
CA ASN A 352 -15.53 7.30 5.98
C ASN A 352 -15.38 5.78 6.12
N ARG A 353 -16.48 5.06 6.34
CA ARG A 353 -16.46 3.59 6.39
C ARG A 353 -16.04 3.01 5.05
N GLU A 354 -16.55 3.53 3.93
CA GLU A 354 -16.13 3.13 2.57
C GLU A 354 -14.67 3.48 2.27
N LYS A 355 -14.22 4.68 2.64
CA LYS A 355 -12.81 5.08 2.50
C LYS A 355 -11.88 4.18 3.30
N GLN A 356 -12.24 3.87 4.55
CA GLN A 356 -11.49 2.93 5.38
C GLN A 356 -11.44 1.54 4.72
N ASN A 357 -12.53 1.13 4.09
CA ASN A 357 -12.63 -0.11 3.35
C ASN A 357 -11.68 -0.14 2.14
N HIS A 358 -11.55 0.96 1.40
CA HIS A 358 -10.57 1.12 0.34
C HIS A 358 -9.13 1.14 0.87
N ILE A 359 -8.87 1.83 1.98
CA ILE A 359 -7.53 1.86 2.61
C ILE A 359 -7.07 0.45 2.99
N LEU A 360 -7.96 -0.37 3.57
CA LEU A 360 -7.65 -1.77 3.89
C LEU A 360 -7.32 -2.58 2.64
N ARG A 361 -7.98 -2.31 1.51
CA ARG A 361 -7.65 -2.88 0.19
C ARG A 361 -6.28 -2.39 -0.31
N TRP A 362 -6.00 -1.10 -0.26
CA TRP A 362 -4.74 -0.51 -0.73
C TRP A 362 -3.51 -1.02 0.02
N PHE A 363 -3.66 -1.30 1.31
CA PHE A 363 -2.62 -1.93 2.13
C PHE A 363 -2.65 -3.46 2.11
N GLU A 364 -3.63 -4.07 1.46
CA GLU A 364 -3.74 -5.53 1.28
C GLU A 364 -3.73 -6.28 2.63
N THR A 365 -4.47 -5.72 3.61
CA THR A 365 -4.49 -6.18 5.00
C THR A 365 -5.24 -7.50 5.18
N GLU A 366 -4.92 -8.23 6.25
CA GLU A 366 -5.59 -9.48 6.61
C GLU A 366 -7.12 -9.30 6.76
N SER A 367 -7.56 -8.19 7.37
CA SER A 367 -8.98 -7.88 7.53
C SER A 367 -9.71 -7.74 6.18
N TYR A 368 -9.10 -7.08 5.20
CA TYR A 368 -9.67 -6.99 3.85
C TYR A 368 -9.74 -8.37 3.19
N LEU A 369 -8.66 -9.15 3.25
CA LEU A 369 -8.61 -10.46 2.62
C LEU A 369 -9.57 -11.47 3.27
N GLY A 370 -9.74 -11.41 4.59
CA GLY A 370 -10.74 -12.18 5.33
C GLY A 370 -12.17 -11.78 4.94
N ALA A 371 -12.43 -10.48 4.72
CA ALA A 371 -13.73 -10.03 4.21
C ALA A 371 -14.02 -10.51 2.78
N VAL A 372 -12.99 -10.68 1.95
CA VAL A 372 -13.12 -11.29 0.61
C VAL A 372 -13.40 -12.79 0.72
N TRP A 373 -12.74 -13.50 1.64
CA TRP A 373 -13.01 -14.91 1.94
C TRP A 373 -14.46 -15.14 2.39
N ASP A 374 -14.96 -14.30 3.30
CA ASP A 374 -16.35 -14.34 3.77
C ASP A 374 -17.37 -13.86 2.73
N GLN A 375 -16.95 -13.57 1.49
CA GLN A 375 -17.76 -12.97 0.42
C GLN A 375 -18.49 -11.68 0.83
N LYS A 376 -18.05 -11.00 1.90
CA LYS A 376 -18.53 -9.66 2.29
C LYS A 376 -18.03 -8.61 1.28
N ARG A 377 -16.99 -8.95 0.51
CA ARG A 377 -16.40 -8.12 -0.53
C ARG A 377 -15.94 -8.92 -1.72
N GLU A 378 -15.87 -8.23 -2.84
CA GLU A 378 -15.44 -8.79 -4.11
C GLU A 378 -13.95 -8.54 -4.33
N LEU A 379 -13.31 -9.44 -5.08
CA LEU A 379 -12.00 -9.21 -5.66
C LEU A 379 -12.11 -8.14 -6.74
N TYR A 380 -11.32 -7.08 -6.57
CA TYR A 380 -11.30 -5.92 -7.44
C TYR A 380 -10.11 -5.95 -8.41
N ARG A 381 -10.32 -5.52 -9.66
CA ARG A 381 -9.25 -5.09 -10.57
C ARG A 381 -9.74 -4.02 -11.57
N GLU A 382 -8.82 -3.24 -12.12
CA GLU A 382 -9.11 -2.32 -13.22
C GLU A 382 -8.90 -3.05 -14.56
N VAL A 383 -9.87 -2.94 -15.47
CA VAL A 383 -9.78 -3.50 -16.83
C VAL A 383 -10.12 -2.44 -17.84
N TYR A 384 -9.41 -2.41 -18.95
CA TYR A 384 -9.72 -1.49 -20.04
C TYR A 384 -10.89 -2.02 -20.87
N ASP A 385 -12.04 -1.34 -20.84
CA ASP A 385 -13.18 -1.66 -21.71
C ASP A 385 -12.99 -1.02 -23.09
N LYS A 386 -12.88 -1.88 -24.10
CA LYS A 386 -12.67 -1.48 -25.49
C LYS A 386 -13.86 -0.73 -26.10
N LYS A 387 -15.08 -1.00 -25.65
CA LYS A 387 -16.30 -0.39 -26.20
C LYS A 387 -16.47 1.04 -25.71
N LEU A 388 -16.18 1.27 -24.44
CA LEU A 388 -16.27 2.58 -23.80
C LEU A 388 -15.00 3.40 -24.02
N GLY A 389 -13.86 2.76 -24.26
CA GLY A 389 -12.57 3.44 -24.36
C GLY A 389 -12.04 3.92 -23.00
N GLU A 390 -12.57 3.35 -21.92
CA GLU A 390 -12.32 3.77 -20.54
C GLU A 390 -11.92 2.57 -19.67
N VAL A 391 -11.31 2.88 -18.54
CA VAL A 391 -10.98 1.88 -17.53
C VAL A 391 -12.23 1.63 -16.69
N VAL A 392 -12.69 0.38 -16.67
CA VAL A 392 -13.82 -0.09 -15.86
C VAL A 392 -13.33 -0.97 -14.73
N GLU A 393 -14.15 -1.10 -13.71
CA GLU A 393 -13.87 -1.93 -12.54
C GLU A 393 -14.48 -3.32 -12.76
N GLU A 394 -13.65 -4.36 -12.70
CA GLU A 394 -14.12 -5.75 -12.70
C GLU A 394 -14.07 -6.28 -11.28
N ASN A 395 -15.25 -6.63 -10.77
CA ASN A 395 -15.40 -7.24 -9.46
C ASN A 395 -15.79 -8.71 -9.59
N LYS A 396 -15.22 -9.55 -8.72
CA LYS A 396 -15.52 -10.97 -8.67
C LYS A 396 -15.71 -11.45 -7.24
N MET A 397 -16.89 -12.01 -6.94
CA MET A 397 -17.10 -12.71 -5.67
C MET A 397 -16.29 -14.01 -5.64
N LEU A 398 -15.54 -14.24 -4.56
CA LEU A 398 -14.66 -15.41 -4.43
C LEU A 398 -15.49 -16.65 -4.02
N LYS A 399 -15.88 -17.48 -5.00
CA LYS A 399 -16.50 -18.78 -4.72
C LYS A 399 -15.46 -19.85 -4.40
N TRP A 400 -15.88 -20.96 -3.81
CA TRP A 400 -14.99 -22.08 -3.49
C TRP A 400 -14.23 -22.62 -4.72
N ASP A 401 -14.94 -22.82 -5.84
CA ASP A 401 -14.32 -23.29 -7.08
C ASP A 401 -13.33 -22.27 -7.67
N ASP A 402 -13.61 -20.97 -7.49
CA ASP A 402 -12.70 -19.90 -7.90
C ASP A 402 -11.44 -19.88 -7.01
N TYR A 403 -11.62 -20.03 -5.70
CA TYR A 403 -10.52 -20.15 -4.75
C TYR A 403 -9.59 -21.32 -5.10
N LEU A 404 -10.15 -22.53 -5.26
CA LEU A 404 -9.38 -23.71 -5.67
C LEU A 404 -8.70 -23.50 -7.02
N ALA A 405 -9.41 -22.90 -7.97
CA ALA A 405 -8.86 -22.55 -9.26
C ALA A 405 -7.77 -21.48 -9.18
N ILE A 406 -7.64 -20.69 -8.11
CA ILE A 406 -6.57 -19.70 -7.87
C ILE A 406 -5.37 -20.30 -7.11
N ILE A 407 -5.56 -21.30 -6.25
CA ILE A 407 -4.47 -21.88 -5.46
C ILE A 407 -3.88 -23.19 -6.02
N LEU A 408 -4.60 -23.88 -6.92
CA LEU A 408 -4.19 -25.15 -7.54
C LEU A 408 -4.12 -25.04 -9.07
N GLN A 409 -3.31 -25.88 -9.71
CA GLN A 409 -3.26 -25.94 -11.17
C GLN A 409 -4.45 -26.66 -11.80
N HIS A 410 -4.75 -26.35 -13.06
CA HIS A 410 -5.85 -26.97 -13.79
C HIS A 410 -5.73 -28.49 -13.92
N ASP A 411 -4.51 -29.03 -13.97
CA ASP A 411 -4.19 -30.45 -14.06
C ASP A 411 -3.77 -31.08 -12.72
N SER A 412 -3.87 -30.33 -11.60
CA SER A 412 -3.53 -30.81 -10.26
C SER A 412 -4.29 -32.09 -9.89
N PRO A 413 -3.61 -33.14 -9.39
CA PRO A 413 -4.25 -34.33 -8.84
C PRO A 413 -5.19 -33.99 -7.67
N VAL A 414 -4.81 -33.03 -6.82
CA VAL A 414 -5.61 -32.57 -5.69
C VAL A 414 -6.91 -31.95 -6.17
N LEU A 415 -6.84 -31.04 -7.16
CA LEU A 415 -8.03 -30.40 -7.72
C LEU A 415 -8.98 -31.41 -8.36
N ARG A 416 -8.45 -32.43 -9.05
CA ARG A 416 -9.25 -33.50 -9.65
C ARG A 416 -9.98 -34.32 -8.59
N GLU A 417 -9.29 -34.68 -7.51
CA GLU A 417 -9.89 -35.42 -6.40
C GLU A 417 -11.01 -34.61 -5.73
N ILE A 418 -10.76 -33.34 -5.39
CA ILE A 418 -11.78 -32.46 -4.79
C ILE A 418 -13.00 -32.30 -5.70
N ARG A 419 -12.80 -32.16 -7.02
CA ARG A 419 -13.92 -32.08 -7.97
C ARG A 419 -14.71 -33.38 -8.09
N SER A 420 -14.05 -34.53 -7.92
CA SER A 420 -14.71 -35.84 -7.96
C SER A 420 -15.45 -36.18 -6.68
N LYS A 421 -14.94 -35.72 -5.52
CA LYS A 421 -15.44 -35.97 -4.18
C LYS A 421 -15.68 -34.63 -3.49
N ASN A 422 -16.70 -33.93 -3.97
CA ASN A 422 -16.94 -32.52 -3.66
C ASN A 422 -17.99 -32.31 -2.56
N THR A 423 -18.25 -33.31 -1.70
CA THR A 423 -19.30 -33.24 -0.67
C THR A 423 -18.72 -32.97 0.71
N VAL A 424 -19.54 -32.41 1.61
CA VAL A 424 -19.18 -32.28 3.03
C VAL A 424 -18.93 -33.65 3.64
N TRP A 425 -19.70 -34.67 3.25
CA TRP A 425 -19.51 -36.05 3.68
C TRP A 425 -18.10 -36.56 3.41
N ASP A 426 -17.61 -36.37 2.19
CA ASP A 426 -16.26 -36.76 1.79
C ASP A 426 -15.18 -36.08 2.65
N ALA A 427 -15.35 -34.78 2.89
CA ALA A 427 -14.43 -33.99 3.69
C ALA A 427 -14.38 -34.47 5.16
N ILE A 428 -15.53 -34.75 5.77
CA ILE A 428 -15.63 -35.17 7.17
C ILE A 428 -15.12 -36.61 7.37
N ILE A 429 -15.47 -37.53 6.46
CA ILE A 429 -15.02 -38.93 6.55
C ILE A 429 -13.50 -39.03 6.43
N LEU A 430 -12.87 -38.27 5.51
CA LEU A 430 -11.42 -38.26 5.41
C LEU A 430 -10.78 -37.69 6.69
N GLN A 431 -11.31 -36.59 7.23
CA GLN A 431 -10.81 -35.99 8.48
C GLN A 431 -10.86 -36.96 9.65
N ARG A 432 -12.04 -37.55 9.93
CA ARG A 432 -12.24 -38.53 11.02
C ARG A 432 -11.29 -39.72 10.88
N SER A 433 -11.06 -40.20 9.65
CA SER A 433 -10.14 -41.31 9.40
C SER A 433 -8.68 -40.94 9.70
N ILE A 434 -8.25 -39.73 9.30
CA ILE A 434 -6.91 -39.23 9.56
C ILE A 434 -6.67 -38.96 11.06
N GLU A 435 -7.63 -38.39 11.77
CA GLU A 435 -7.56 -38.17 13.21
C GLU A 435 -7.42 -39.48 13.99
N ARG A 436 -8.18 -40.52 13.59
CA ARG A 436 -8.02 -41.88 14.13
C ARG A 436 -6.67 -42.47 13.81
N LEU A 437 -6.17 -42.29 12.58
CA LEU A 437 -4.82 -42.74 12.20
C LEU A 437 -3.73 -42.06 13.02
N LEU A 438 -3.81 -40.75 13.27
CA LEU A 438 -2.90 -40.03 14.15
C LEU A 438 -2.97 -40.55 15.59
N THR A 439 -4.18 -40.77 16.10
CA THR A 439 -4.42 -41.31 17.45
C THR A 439 -3.86 -42.73 17.61
N TYR A 440 -4.13 -43.64 16.68
CA TYR A 440 -3.65 -45.01 16.72
C TYR A 440 -2.14 -45.14 16.49
N SER A 441 -1.56 -44.20 15.73
CA SER A 441 -0.12 -44.16 15.45
C SER A 441 0.69 -43.39 16.49
N GLY A 442 0.06 -42.68 17.43
CA GLY A 442 0.73 -41.88 18.45
C GLY A 442 1.61 -40.75 17.88
N GLN A 443 1.34 -40.29 16.64
CA GLN A 443 2.12 -39.24 15.97
C GLN A 443 1.33 -37.94 15.90
N ASP A 444 2.01 -36.84 16.20
CA ASP A 444 1.44 -35.48 16.05
C ASP A 444 1.56 -34.94 14.61
N SER A 445 2.39 -35.57 13.78
CA SER A 445 2.70 -35.11 12.42
C SER A 445 2.10 -36.04 11.37
N LEU A 446 1.07 -35.55 10.67
CA LEU A 446 0.47 -36.25 9.53
C LEU A 446 1.51 -36.54 8.45
N TYR A 447 2.41 -35.60 8.20
CA TYR A 447 3.42 -35.74 7.16
C TYR A 447 4.40 -36.89 7.45
N ALA A 448 4.80 -37.02 8.71
CA ALA A 448 5.62 -38.13 9.18
C ALA A 448 4.90 -39.48 9.04
N LEU A 449 3.61 -39.52 9.38
CA LEU A 449 2.77 -40.70 9.27
C LEU A 449 2.58 -41.12 7.79
N LEU A 450 2.26 -40.19 6.89
CA LEU A 450 2.11 -40.46 5.46
C LEU A 450 3.39 -41.01 4.83
N ASN A 451 4.55 -40.47 5.22
CA ASN A 451 5.86 -40.94 4.75
C ASN A 451 6.22 -42.36 5.22
N VAL A 452 5.49 -42.93 6.18
CA VAL A 452 5.66 -44.32 6.63
C VAL A 452 4.57 -45.23 6.06
N LEU A 453 3.33 -44.76 5.95
CA LEU A 453 2.22 -45.53 5.38
C LEU A 453 2.32 -45.68 3.86
N TYR A 454 2.84 -44.66 3.16
CA TYR A 454 2.88 -44.56 1.71
C TYR A 454 4.31 -44.42 1.19
N VAL A 455 5.06 -45.52 1.26
CA VAL A 455 6.46 -45.61 0.80
C VAL A 455 6.55 -46.21 -0.61
N ASP A 456 5.57 -47.02 -1.00
CA ASP A 456 5.58 -47.77 -2.26
C ASP A 456 5.19 -46.92 -3.47
N ALA A 457 5.80 -47.21 -4.62
CA ALA A 457 5.44 -46.58 -5.89
C ALA A 457 3.96 -46.83 -6.22
N PRO A 458 3.18 -45.80 -6.62
CA PRO A 458 3.63 -44.51 -7.16
C PRO A 458 3.81 -43.39 -6.13
N HIS A 459 3.74 -43.65 -4.83
CA HIS A 459 3.77 -42.59 -3.82
C HIS A 459 5.17 -42.03 -3.57
N GLN A 460 5.27 -40.70 -3.51
CA GLN A 460 6.53 -40.00 -3.32
C GLN A 460 6.57 -39.28 -1.97
N SER A 461 7.51 -39.71 -1.12
CA SER A 461 7.78 -39.07 0.16
C SER A 461 8.65 -37.83 -0.02
N HIS A 462 8.11 -36.69 0.36
CA HIS A 462 8.83 -35.42 0.40
C HIS A 462 9.12 -35.04 1.86
N GLY A 463 9.95 -34.02 2.12
CA GLY A 463 10.15 -33.36 3.42
C GLY A 463 10.77 -34.19 4.57
N ALA A 464 10.48 -33.79 5.82
CA ALA A 464 11.21 -34.26 7.00
C ALA A 464 10.99 -35.76 7.27
N ARG A 465 12.10 -36.50 7.34
CA ARG A 465 12.13 -37.92 7.72
C ARG A 465 12.19 -38.01 9.24
N LEU A 466 11.35 -38.86 9.82
CA LEU A 466 11.45 -39.21 11.25
C LEU A 466 12.86 -39.73 11.59
N GLY A 467 13.37 -39.35 12.76
CA GLY A 467 14.60 -39.92 13.31
C GLY A 467 14.47 -41.41 13.58
N ALA A 468 15.59 -42.11 13.74
CA ALA A 468 15.61 -43.57 13.90
C ALA A 468 14.77 -44.07 15.09
N VAL A 469 14.80 -43.36 16.23
CA VAL A 469 14.03 -43.68 17.44
C VAL A 469 12.52 -43.51 17.20
N ALA A 470 12.09 -42.35 16.69
CA ALA A 470 10.68 -42.09 16.41
C ALA A 470 10.09 -43.03 15.34
N ARG A 471 10.91 -43.52 14.40
CA ARG A 471 10.51 -44.58 13.45
C ARG A 471 10.30 -45.93 14.13
N GLN A 472 11.15 -46.28 15.09
CA GLN A 472 11.00 -47.52 15.86
C GLN A 472 9.75 -47.48 16.75
N ASP A 473 9.50 -46.35 17.41
CA ASP A 473 8.30 -46.14 18.24
C ASP A 473 7.03 -46.20 17.39
N LEU A 474 7.01 -45.53 16.24
CA LEU A 474 5.92 -45.60 15.28
C LEU A 474 5.71 -47.04 14.78
N ALA A 475 6.77 -47.76 14.41
CA ALA A 475 6.66 -49.15 13.98
C ALA A 475 6.11 -50.08 15.09
N ALA A 476 6.47 -49.84 16.35
CA ALA A 476 5.95 -50.58 17.50
C ALA A 476 4.45 -50.30 17.73
N GLN A 477 4.03 -49.03 17.66
CA GLN A 477 2.62 -48.63 17.76
C GLN A 477 1.79 -49.15 16.58
N MET A 478 2.33 -49.10 15.37
CA MET A 478 1.70 -49.66 14.17
C MET A 478 1.49 -51.17 14.27
N LYS A 479 2.41 -51.89 14.92
CA LYS A 479 2.26 -53.34 15.17
C LYS A 479 1.15 -53.63 16.20
N LYS A 480 0.99 -52.75 17.20
CA LYS A 480 -0.03 -52.88 18.25
C LYS A 480 -1.46 -52.66 17.71
N ASN A 481 -1.64 -51.67 16.83
CA ASN A 481 -2.95 -51.27 16.29
C ASN A 481 -3.11 -51.63 14.80
N ALA A 482 -2.45 -52.69 14.34
CA ALA A 482 -2.29 -52.98 12.90
C ALA A 482 -3.64 -53.16 12.16
N ALA A 483 -4.62 -53.81 12.80
CA ALA A 483 -5.93 -54.05 12.19
C ALA A 483 -6.75 -52.76 11.99
N ASP A 484 -6.74 -51.86 12.99
CA ASP A 484 -7.48 -50.60 12.92
C ASP A 484 -6.81 -49.61 11.97
N ILE A 485 -5.47 -49.55 11.98
CA ILE A 485 -4.70 -48.74 11.01
C ILE A 485 -4.96 -49.22 9.58
N ALA A 486 -5.02 -50.53 9.34
CA ALA A 486 -5.33 -51.07 8.01
C ALA A 486 -6.75 -50.71 7.55
N ARG A 487 -7.73 -50.73 8.45
CA ARG A 487 -9.12 -50.34 8.17
C ARG A 487 -9.22 -48.86 7.80
N GLU A 488 -8.64 -47.99 8.62
CA GLU A 488 -8.69 -46.54 8.37
C GLU A 488 -7.85 -46.14 7.14
N ARG A 489 -6.71 -46.82 6.92
CA ARG A 489 -5.94 -46.66 5.67
C ARG A 489 -6.77 -47.01 4.44
N GLN A 490 -7.59 -48.07 4.48
CA GLN A 490 -8.47 -48.42 3.36
C GLN A 490 -9.50 -47.33 3.05
N VAL A 491 -9.93 -46.56 4.06
CA VAL A 491 -10.81 -45.40 3.87
C VAL A 491 -10.02 -44.25 3.24
N ALA A 492 -8.85 -43.91 3.77
CA ALA A 492 -7.98 -42.87 3.23
C ALA A 492 -7.52 -43.15 1.78
N ASP A 493 -7.28 -44.42 1.43
CA ASP A 493 -6.87 -44.86 0.09
C ASP A 493 -7.91 -44.53 -1.00
N ARG A 494 -9.19 -44.36 -0.64
CA ARG A 494 -10.24 -43.92 -1.57
C ARG A 494 -9.98 -42.51 -2.11
N TYR A 495 -9.26 -41.69 -1.34
CA TYR A 495 -8.92 -40.31 -1.67
C TYR A 495 -7.48 -40.18 -2.17
N PHE A 496 -6.55 -40.95 -1.60
CA PHE A 496 -5.12 -40.82 -1.89
C PHE A 496 -4.63 -41.62 -3.10
N ARG A 497 -5.42 -42.57 -3.64
CA ARG A 497 -4.99 -43.47 -4.73
C ARG A 497 -4.42 -42.74 -5.95
N ASN A 498 -5.00 -41.60 -6.32
CA ASN A 498 -4.59 -40.83 -7.51
C ASN A 498 -3.61 -39.69 -7.21
N ILE A 499 -3.19 -39.53 -5.94
CA ILE A 499 -2.26 -38.48 -5.51
C ILE A 499 -0.89 -39.12 -5.21
N PRO A 500 0.12 -38.90 -6.06
CA PRO A 500 1.43 -39.53 -5.87
C PRO A 500 2.18 -38.92 -4.68
N SER A 501 2.29 -37.58 -4.64
CA SER A 501 3.02 -36.87 -3.60
C SER A 501 2.32 -36.91 -2.22
N ASN A 502 3.06 -37.32 -1.19
CA ASN A 502 2.58 -37.26 0.21
C ASN A 502 2.37 -35.82 0.70
N TYR A 503 3.03 -34.83 0.09
CA TYR A 503 2.77 -33.41 0.37
C TYR A 503 1.38 -32.99 -0.12
N ASP A 504 1.01 -33.41 -1.33
CA ASP A 504 -0.28 -33.07 -1.93
C ASP A 504 -1.43 -33.81 -1.23
N LYS A 505 -1.17 -34.99 -0.64
CA LYS A 505 -2.12 -35.67 0.26
C LYS A 505 -2.39 -34.87 1.53
N ALA A 506 -1.35 -34.32 2.15
CA ALA A 506 -1.53 -33.44 3.32
C ALA A 506 -2.30 -32.17 2.93
N LEU A 507 -2.00 -31.60 1.75
CA LEU A 507 -2.73 -30.44 1.20
C LEU A 507 -4.23 -30.75 1.03
N LEU A 508 -4.58 -31.92 0.48
CA LEU A 508 -5.98 -32.35 0.36
C LEU A 508 -6.68 -32.37 1.72
N VAL A 509 -6.05 -32.96 2.74
CA VAL A 509 -6.62 -33.05 4.09
C VAL A 509 -6.82 -31.65 4.67
N ASP A 510 -5.81 -30.78 4.60
CA ASP A 510 -5.95 -29.41 5.11
C ASP A 510 -6.96 -28.56 4.32
N LEU A 511 -7.16 -28.80 3.02
CA LEU A 511 -8.22 -28.14 2.24
C LEU A 511 -9.63 -28.62 2.64
N TYR A 512 -9.80 -29.90 2.96
CA TYR A 512 -11.06 -30.39 3.52
C TYR A 512 -11.31 -29.90 4.94
N ARG A 513 -10.26 -29.81 5.77
CA ARG A 513 -10.34 -29.15 7.07
C ARG A 513 -10.68 -27.68 6.93
N LEU A 514 -10.12 -26.98 5.94
CA LEU A 514 -10.47 -25.59 5.67
C LEU A 514 -11.96 -25.45 5.31
N ALA A 515 -12.50 -26.36 4.49
CA ALA A 515 -13.90 -26.31 4.08
C ALA A 515 -14.88 -26.62 5.23
N ALA A 516 -14.63 -27.67 6.02
CA ALA A 516 -15.52 -28.11 7.10
C ALA A 516 -14.72 -28.70 8.28
N ASN A 517 -15.21 -28.53 9.50
CA ASN A 517 -14.59 -29.07 10.71
C ASN A 517 -15.29 -30.36 11.13
N SER A 518 -14.57 -31.48 11.22
CA SER A 518 -15.06 -32.77 11.73
C SER A 518 -15.72 -32.70 13.11
N ASP A 519 -15.21 -31.86 14.02
CA ASP A 519 -15.68 -31.76 15.40
C ASP A 519 -17.08 -31.13 15.52
N ASP A 520 -17.48 -30.32 14.53
CA ASP A 520 -18.77 -29.62 14.54
C ASP A 520 -19.92 -30.47 13.96
N PHE A 521 -19.63 -31.69 13.50
CA PHE A 521 -20.62 -32.59 12.88
C PHE A 521 -20.91 -33.80 13.77
N ASN A 522 -22.14 -33.87 14.28
CA ASN A 522 -22.72 -35.11 14.80
C ASN A 522 -23.25 -35.98 13.63
N ASP A 523 -23.62 -37.24 13.90
CA ASP A 523 -24.05 -38.16 12.84
C ASP A 523 -25.40 -37.75 12.22
N GLU A 524 -26.28 -37.07 12.96
CA GLU A 524 -27.55 -36.54 12.46
C GLU A 524 -27.33 -35.39 11.45
N LEU A 525 -26.50 -34.41 11.80
CA LEU A 525 -26.11 -33.31 10.92
C LEU A 525 -25.38 -33.82 9.69
N LEU A 526 -24.50 -34.80 9.85
CA LEU A 526 -23.79 -35.40 8.72
C LEU A 526 -24.76 -36.08 7.75
N ASN A 527 -25.80 -36.77 8.25
CA ASN A 527 -26.83 -37.37 7.41
C ASN A 527 -27.70 -36.32 6.68
N ALA A 528 -27.98 -35.19 7.32
CA ALA A 528 -28.83 -34.14 6.76
C ALA A 528 -28.09 -33.19 5.78
N ALA A 529 -26.86 -32.79 6.12
CA ALA A 529 -26.08 -31.79 5.39
C ALA A 529 -24.89 -32.37 4.61
N GLY A 530 -24.53 -33.64 4.82
CA GLY A 530 -23.32 -34.23 4.24
C GLY A 530 -23.34 -34.32 2.70
N GLN A 531 -24.51 -34.41 2.07
CA GLN A 531 -24.64 -34.43 0.60
C GLN A 531 -24.49 -33.04 -0.03
N GLN A 532 -24.42 -31.97 0.78
CA GLN A 532 -24.16 -30.63 0.27
C GLN A 532 -22.77 -30.57 -0.37
N SER A 533 -22.67 -29.87 -1.51
CA SER A 533 -21.37 -29.65 -2.13
C SER A 533 -20.54 -28.66 -1.31
N LEU A 534 -19.22 -28.80 -1.33
CA LEU A 534 -18.30 -27.90 -0.62
C LEU A 534 -18.48 -26.43 -1.05
N SER A 535 -18.79 -26.17 -2.33
CA SER A 535 -19.09 -24.82 -2.80
C SER A 535 -20.37 -24.27 -2.20
N SER A 536 -21.44 -25.07 -2.17
CA SER A 536 -22.71 -24.63 -1.58
C SER A 536 -22.58 -24.42 -0.07
N TYR A 537 -21.80 -25.27 0.61
CA TYR A 537 -21.52 -25.14 2.04
C TYR A 537 -20.69 -23.90 2.36
N HIS A 538 -19.69 -23.59 1.54
CA HIS A 538 -18.92 -22.34 1.67
C HIS A 538 -19.77 -21.09 1.39
N ASP A 539 -20.63 -21.12 0.38
CA ASP A 539 -21.58 -20.03 0.10
C ASP A 539 -22.56 -19.84 1.27
N ALA A 540 -23.00 -20.92 1.92
CA ALA A 540 -23.81 -20.85 3.14
C ALA A 540 -23.02 -20.24 4.31
N ALA A 541 -21.74 -20.59 4.51
CA ALA A 541 -20.91 -19.98 5.54
C ALA A 541 -20.68 -18.48 5.32
N ALA A 542 -20.48 -18.08 4.06
CA ALA A 542 -20.37 -16.68 3.68
C ALA A 542 -21.70 -15.92 3.88
N ALA A 543 -22.84 -16.52 3.51
CA ALA A 543 -24.15 -15.98 3.76
C ALA A 543 -24.41 -15.78 5.27
N MET A 544 -23.99 -16.76 6.09
CA MET A 544 -24.05 -16.68 7.54
C MET A 544 -23.21 -15.52 8.08
N ALA A 545 -21.98 -15.34 7.60
CA ALA A 545 -21.12 -14.24 8.01
C ALA A 545 -21.72 -12.85 7.70
N LYS A 546 -22.48 -12.71 6.61
CA LYS A 546 -23.24 -11.49 6.27
C LYS A 546 -24.43 -11.28 7.21
N VAL A 547 -25.24 -12.31 7.43
CA VAL A 547 -26.41 -12.25 8.33
C VAL A 547 -25.97 -11.96 9.76
N VAL A 548 -24.92 -12.61 10.24
CA VAL A 548 -24.31 -12.36 11.56
C VAL A 548 -23.93 -10.90 11.72
N ALA A 549 -23.33 -10.27 10.71
CA ALA A 549 -22.94 -8.86 10.78
C ALA A 549 -24.16 -7.94 10.93
N VAL A 550 -25.26 -8.24 10.23
CA VAL A 550 -26.50 -7.45 10.27
C VAL A 550 -27.23 -7.64 11.59
N VAL A 551 -27.44 -8.89 12.01
CA VAL A 551 -28.10 -9.22 13.29
C VAL A 551 -27.29 -8.63 14.45
N LYS A 552 -25.95 -8.70 14.40
CA LYS A 552 -25.10 -8.06 15.41
C LYS A 552 -25.28 -6.54 15.46
N GLU A 553 -25.40 -5.85 14.33
CA GLU A 553 -25.63 -4.40 14.31
C GLU A 553 -27.03 -4.04 14.83
N MET A 554 -28.06 -4.79 14.44
CA MET A 554 -29.42 -4.61 14.95
C MET A 554 -29.50 -4.88 16.46
N SER A 555 -28.88 -5.97 16.92
CA SER A 555 -28.77 -6.29 18.34
C SER A 555 -28.00 -5.22 19.10
N ARG A 556 -26.99 -4.58 18.50
CA ARG A 556 -26.26 -3.48 19.13
C ARG A 556 -27.15 -2.28 19.34
N SER A 557 -27.96 -1.91 18.35
CA SER A 557 -28.95 -0.83 18.50
C SER A 557 -29.97 -1.13 19.60
N LEU A 558 -30.53 -2.34 19.61
CA LEU A 558 -31.48 -2.74 20.65
C LEU A 558 -30.82 -2.79 22.04
N TYR A 559 -29.58 -3.27 22.12
CA TYR A 559 -28.81 -3.31 23.36
C TYR A 559 -28.57 -1.93 23.93
N HIS A 560 -28.30 -0.95 23.05
CA HIS A 560 -28.21 0.44 23.42
C HIS A 560 -29.49 0.90 24.12
N ASP A 561 -30.63 0.72 23.46
CA ASP A 561 -31.93 1.22 23.91
C ASP A 561 -32.43 0.54 25.20
N HIS A 562 -32.21 -0.77 25.36
CA HIS A 562 -32.81 -1.54 26.45
C HIS A 562 -31.91 -1.75 27.67
N HIS A 563 -30.61 -2.02 27.47
CA HIS A 563 -29.68 -2.30 28.58
C HIS A 563 -28.76 -1.14 28.86
N PHE A 564 -28.16 -0.57 27.82
CA PHE A 564 -27.11 0.42 28.03
C PHE A 564 -27.67 1.74 28.56
N VAL A 565 -28.84 2.18 28.08
CA VAL A 565 -29.55 3.34 28.63
C VAL A 565 -29.87 3.12 30.12
N LYS A 566 -30.39 1.95 30.51
CA LYS A 566 -30.66 1.63 31.93
C LYS A 566 -29.39 1.59 32.78
N TRP A 567 -28.36 0.88 32.32
CA TRP A 567 -27.06 0.83 32.98
C TRP A 567 -26.47 2.23 33.14
N ARG A 568 -26.64 3.09 32.14
CA ARG A 568 -26.19 4.47 32.16
C ARG A 568 -26.93 5.30 33.23
N GLU A 569 -28.20 5.04 33.48
CA GLU A 569 -28.97 5.71 34.54
C GLU A 569 -28.53 5.27 35.94
N GLU A 570 -28.27 3.98 36.13
CA GLU A 570 -28.04 3.36 37.44
C GLU A 570 -26.55 3.40 37.86
N GLU A 571 -25.64 2.99 36.98
CA GLU A 571 -24.25 2.65 37.33
C GLU A 571 -23.21 3.64 36.83
N PHE A 572 -23.56 4.52 35.87
CA PHE A 572 -22.59 5.42 35.22
C PHE A 572 -21.83 6.32 36.21
N LYS A 573 -22.49 6.81 37.26
CA LYS A 573 -21.85 7.68 38.27
C LYS A 573 -20.76 6.95 39.06
N THR A 574 -21.02 5.69 39.41
CA THR A 574 -20.09 4.84 40.16
C THR A 574 -18.92 4.46 39.26
N PHE A 575 -19.21 3.99 38.04
CA PHE A 575 -18.21 3.64 37.04
C PHE A 575 -17.23 4.79 36.73
N LEU A 576 -17.76 6.01 36.51
CA LEU A 576 -16.91 7.17 36.21
C LEU A 576 -15.99 7.50 37.39
N LYS A 577 -16.45 7.32 38.64
CA LYS A 577 -15.65 7.57 39.85
C LYS A 577 -14.48 6.60 39.95
N GLU A 578 -14.71 5.32 39.66
CA GLU A 578 -13.68 4.27 39.66
C GLU A 578 -12.62 4.52 38.57
N LYS A 579 -13.04 4.84 37.34
CA LYS A 579 -12.07 5.15 36.25
C LYS A 579 -11.22 6.38 36.54
N ARG A 580 -11.77 7.40 37.18
CA ARG A 580 -10.98 8.57 37.63
C ARG A 580 -9.98 8.21 38.71
N GLN A 581 -10.30 7.24 39.57
CA GLN A 581 -9.37 6.74 40.59
C GLN A 581 -8.24 5.92 39.94
N GLU A 582 -8.55 5.02 39.00
CA GLU A 582 -7.55 4.27 38.22
C GLU A 582 -6.57 5.21 37.48
N GLU A 583 -7.07 6.27 36.83
CA GLU A 583 -6.23 7.26 36.14
C GLU A 583 -5.26 7.96 37.10
N LYS A 584 -5.74 8.30 38.31
CA LYS A 584 -4.96 8.95 39.36
C LYS A 584 -3.85 8.02 39.88
N GLU A 585 -4.15 6.75 40.05
CA GLU A 585 -3.19 5.71 40.47
C GLU A 585 -2.14 5.44 39.40
N GLN A 586 -2.55 5.37 38.13
CA GLN A 586 -1.65 5.14 36.98
C GLN A 586 -0.88 6.39 36.54
N LYS A 587 -1.11 7.55 37.19
CA LYS A 587 -0.56 8.86 36.81
C LYS A 587 -0.78 9.18 35.31
N ARG A 588 -1.89 8.71 34.74
CA ARG A 588 -2.26 8.95 33.35
C ARG A 588 -3.11 10.20 33.23
N TYR A 589 -3.02 10.87 32.09
CA TYR A 589 -3.89 11.99 31.79
C TYR A 589 -5.34 11.52 31.70
N ALA A 590 -6.24 12.31 32.27
CA ALA A 590 -7.66 12.07 32.22
C ALA A 590 -8.16 12.05 30.76
N LYS A 591 -9.02 11.09 30.38
CA LYS A 591 -9.69 11.04 29.06
C LYS A 591 -11.16 11.48 29.11
N PRO A 592 -11.74 11.93 27.97
CA PRO A 592 -13.18 12.18 27.81
C PRO A 592 -14.03 10.98 28.26
N TYR A 593 -15.12 11.22 28.99
CA TYR A 593 -15.95 10.11 29.48
C TYR A 593 -16.68 9.37 28.36
N ILE A 594 -16.97 10.02 27.22
CA ILE A 594 -17.57 9.37 26.05
C ILE A 594 -16.69 8.22 25.56
N ASP A 595 -15.37 8.45 25.44
CA ASP A 595 -14.45 7.41 24.99
C ASP A 595 -14.46 6.18 25.91
N TYR A 596 -14.73 6.37 27.22
CA TYR A 596 -14.93 5.27 28.16
C TYR A 596 -16.30 4.62 28.02
N LEU A 597 -17.33 5.42 27.78
CA LEU A 597 -18.71 5.00 27.63
C LEU A 597 -18.87 4.14 26.37
N ASP A 598 -18.36 4.59 25.23
CA ASP A 598 -18.33 3.83 23.97
C ASP A 598 -17.58 2.50 24.14
N LYS A 599 -16.43 2.53 24.84
CA LYS A 599 -15.63 1.33 25.11
C LYS A 599 -16.34 0.36 26.07
N GLN A 600 -17.02 0.86 27.09
CA GLN A 600 -17.82 0.01 27.99
C GLN A 600 -19.00 -0.59 27.27
N GLU A 601 -19.74 0.20 26.49
CA GLU A 601 -20.84 -0.27 25.67
C GLU A 601 -20.39 -1.41 24.76
N GLU A 602 -19.25 -1.23 24.08
CA GLU A 602 -18.68 -2.25 23.22
C GLU A 602 -18.30 -3.52 23.98
N GLN A 603 -17.72 -3.39 25.19
CA GLN A 603 -17.37 -4.53 26.04
C GLN A 603 -18.60 -5.29 26.56
N MET A 604 -19.60 -4.55 27.05
CA MET A 604 -20.86 -5.11 27.57
C MET A 604 -21.66 -5.78 26.46
N PHE A 605 -21.79 -5.11 25.32
CA PHE A 605 -22.43 -5.67 24.13
C PHE A 605 -21.69 -6.89 23.62
N HIS A 606 -20.35 -6.89 23.60
CA HIS A 606 -19.58 -8.06 23.21
C HIS A 606 -19.87 -9.26 24.12
N ALA A 607 -19.92 -9.07 25.44
CA ALA A 607 -20.26 -10.13 26.38
C ALA A 607 -21.70 -10.66 26.16
N PHE A 608 -22.66 -9.76 25.95
CA PHE A 608 -24.04 -10.10 25.59
C PHE A 608 -24.11 -10.91 24.28
N TRP A 609 -23.45 -10.43 23.23
CA TRP A 609 -23.42 -11.07 21.93
C TRP A 609 -22.83 -12.49 22.01
N VAL A 610 -21.70 -12.68 22.69
CA VAL A 610 -21.08 -14.00 22.83
C VAL A 610 -22.02 -14.99 23.55
N ARG A 611 -22.78 -14.53 24.55
CA ARG A 611 -23.70 -15.38 25.30
C ARG A 611 -24.99 -15.71 24.54
N HIS A 612 -25.56 -14.75 23.80
CA HIS A 612 -26.92 -14.86 23.25
C HIS A 612 -27.01 -14.90 21.71
N ARG A 613 -25.88 -14.84 20.98
CA ARG A 613 -25.89 -14.77 19.50
C ARG A 613 -26.74 -15.85 18.84
N TRP A 614 -26.71 -17.09 19.34
CA TRP A 614 -27.36 -18.22 18.69
C TRP A 614 -28.88 -18.14 18.81
N GLN A 615 -29.40 -17.74 19.98
CA GLN A 615 -30.84 -17.52 20.20
C GLN A 615 -31.38 -16.40 19.31
N LEU A 616 -30.61 -15.32 19.16
CA LEU A 616 -30.99 -14.19 18.30
C LEU A 616 -30.97 -14.58 16.81
N LEU A 617 -29.95 -15.34 16.39
CA LEU A 617 -29.81 -15.80 15.02
C LEU A 617 -30.89 -16.82 14.63
N THR A 618 -31.24 -17.76 15.51
CA THR A 618 -32.33 -18.73 15.25
C THR A 618 -33.68 -18.04 15.20
N SER A 619 -33.96 -17.11 16.12
CA SER A 619 -35.19 -16.32 16.10
C SER A 619 -35.33 -15.55 14.78
N PHE A 620 -34.24 -14.94 14.31
CA PHE A 620 -34.23 -14.22 13.05
C PHE A 620 -34.39 -15.11 11.80
N LEU A 621 -33.76 -16.29 11.76
CA LEU A 621 -33.71 -17.15 10.57
C LEU A 621 -34.87 -18.15 10.48
N VAL A 622 -35.23 -18.75 11.61
CA VAL A 622 -36.19 -19.86 11.73
C VAL A 622 -37.53 -19.38 12.32
N GLY A 623 -37.52 -18.29 13.09
CA GLY A 623 -38.70 -17.80 13.81
C GLY A 623 -38.95 -18.48 15.14
N GLU A 624 -38.12 -19.46 15.50
CA GLU A 624 -38.16 -20.24 16.75
C GLU A 624 -36.86 -20.05 17.53
N TRP A 625 -36.88 -20.33 18.84
CA TRP A 625 -35.72 -20.21 19.72
C TRP A 625 -35.70 -21.32 20.78
N MET A 626 -34.52 -21.68 21.29
CA MET A 626 -34.39 -22.70 22.33
C MET A 626 -35.00 -22.23 23.66
N GLU A 627 -35.83 -23.08 24.27
CA GLU A 627 -36.35 -22.92 25.64
C GLU A 627 -35.32 -23.44 26.67
N TRP A 628 -34.19 -22.76 26.83
CA TRP A 628 -33.32 -22.98 28.00
C TRP A 628 -33.14 -21.67 28.75
N HIS A 629 -34.02 -21.49 29.74
CA HIS A 629 -34.21 -20.31 30.59
C HIS A 629 -34.53 -19.01 29.81
N PRO A 630 -35.80 -18.54 29.82
CA PRO A 630 -36.08 -17.17 29.43
C PRO A 630 -35.54 -16.26 30.53
N ASP A 631 -34.32 -15.75 30.34
CA ASP A 631 -33.98 -14.46 30.95
C ASP A 631 -35.09 -13.51 30.46
N GLU A 632 -35.97 -13.01 31.34
CA GLU A 632 -37.06 -12.06 30.99
C GLU A 632 -36.53 -10.87 30.18
N GLU A 633 -35.24 -10.58 30.33
CA GLU A 633 -34.46 -9.59 29.60
C GLU A 633 -34.32 -9.84 28.09
N LEU A 634 -34.35 -11.10 27.63
CA LEU A 634 -34.13 -11.44 26.22
C LEU A 634 -35.42 -11.40 25.38
N GLN A 635 -36.59 -11.43 26.03
CA GLN A 635 -37.89 -11.57 25.36
C GLN A 635 -38.12 -10.44 24.34
N ALA A 636 -37.79 -9.20 24.67
CA ALA A 636 -37.93 -8.06 23.77
C ALA A 636 -37.12 -8.20 22.47
N TYR A 637 -35.94 -8.81 22.53
CA TYR A 637 -35.10 -9.07 21.36
C TYR A 637 -35.68 -10.19 20.51
N LEU A 638 -36.13 -11.27 21.15
CA LEU A 638 -36.72 -12.41 20.47
C LEU A 638 -38.01 -12.02 19.77
N ASP A 639 -38.86 -11.22 20.40
CA ASP A 639 -40.09 -10.69 19.80
C ASP A 639 -39.76 -9.79 18.60
N HIS A 640 -38.74 -8.94 18.72
CA HIS A 640 -38.28 -8.09 17.62
C HIS A 640 -37.78 -8.91 16.42
N PHE A 641 -36.90 -9.90 16.65
CA PHE A 641 -36.38 -10.73 15.57
C PHE A 641 -37.44 -11.69 14.99
N HIS A 642 -38.41 -12.13 15.78
CA HIS A 642 -39.55 -12.89 15.30
C HIS A 642 -40.46 -12.04 14.39
N GLN A 643 -40.70 -10.76 14.74
CA GLN A 643 -41.40 -9.84 13.84
C GLN A 643 -40.65 -9.67 12.51
N TRP A 644 -39.34 -9.48 12.55
CA TRP A 644 -38.50 -9.44 11.35
C TRP A 644 -38.62 -10.72 10.51
N TYR A 645 -38.60 -11.89 11.14
CA TYR A 645 -38.80 -13.17 10.45
C TYR A 645 -40.15 -13.22 9.71
N VAL A 646 -41.23 -12.78 10.36
CA VAL A 646 -42.58 -12.71 9.74
C VAL A 646 -42.61 -11.73 8.56
N GLU A 647 -41.98 -10.56 8.70
CA GLU A 647 -41.88 -9.57 7.61
C GLU A 647 -41.08 -10.10 6.42
N LEU A 648 -39.93 -10.71 6.67
CA LEU A 648 -39.08 -11.29 5.64
C LEU A 648 -39.78 -12.43 4.88
N ARG A 649 -40.55 -13.27 5.58
CA ARG A 649 -41.40 -14.31 4.96
C ARG A 649 -42.49 -13.73 4.06
N ARG A 650 -42.98 -12.53 4.35
CA ARG A 650 -43.96 -11.80 3.52
C ARG A 650 -43.32 -11.07 2.32
N GLY A 651 -41.99 -11.17 2.16
CA GLY A 651 -41.26 -10.53 1.07
C GLY A 651 -40.90 -9.06 1.31
N ALA A 652 -40.97 -8.58 2.56
CA ALA A 652 -40.49 -7.25 2.92
C ALA A 652 -38.96 -7.17 2.84
N HIS A 653 -38.41 -5.95 2.73
CA HIS A 653 -36.97 -5.64 2.76
C HIS A 653 -36.12 -6.27 1.64
N ALA A 654 -36.74 -6.65 0.52
CA ALA A 654 -36.06 -7.26 -0.63
C ALA A 654 -34.96 -6.40 -1.28
N ALA A 655 -34.97 -5.07 -1.05
CA ALA A 655 -33.96 -4.15 -1.57
C ALA A 655 -32.65 -4.13 -0.74
N THR A 656 -32.58 -4.86 0.38
CA THR A 656 -31.38 -4.87 1.24
C THR A 656 -30.31 -5.82 0.71
N ALA A 657 -29.04 -5.41 0.79
CA ALA A 657 -27.91 -6.16 0.24
C ALA A 657 -27.67 -7.55 0.88
N TRP A 658 -28.20 -7.79 2.07
CA TRP A 658 -28.08 -9.05 2.80
C TRP A 658 -29.28 -9.99 2.60
N HIS A 659 -30.36 -9.54 1.97
CA HIS A 659 -31.58 -10.34 1.79
C HIS A 659 -31.32 -11.62 1.00
N GLU A 660 -30.48 -11.56 -0.03
CA GLU A 660 -30.08 -12.74 -0.81
C GLU A 660 -29.37 -13.79 0.06
N ALA A 661 -28.52 -13.35 1.00
CA ALA A 661 -27.83 -14.24 1.94
C ALA A 661 -28.82 -14.91 2.89
N TYR A 662 -29.81 -14.16 3.39
CA TYR A 662 -30.89 -14.71 4.20
C TYR A 662 -31.70 -15.78 3.45
N GLN A 663 -32.13 -15.48 2.22
CA GLN A 663 -32.86 -16.43 1.38
C GLN A 663 -32.05 -17.70 1.08
N HIS A 664 -30.74 -17.55 0.85
CA HIS A 664 -29.83 -18.67 0.63
C HIS A 664 -29.76 -19.60 1.83
N LEU A 665 -29.63 -19.05 3.05
CA LEU A 665 -29.63 -19.82 4.29
C LEU A 665 -30.97 -20.52 4.51
N GLN A 666 -32.09 -19.81 4.36
CA GLN A 666 -33.42 -20.40 4.51
C GLN A 666 -33.65 -21.56 3.55
N LYS A 667 -33.24 -21.41 2.29
CA LYS A 667 -33.35 -22.48 1.28
C LYS A 667 -32.52 -23.70 1.65
N THR A 668 -31.36 -23.49 2.28
CA THR A 668 -30.46 -24.57 2.66
C THR A 668 -30.96 -25.35 3.87
N MET A 669 -31.65 -24.68 4.80
CA MET A 669 -32.18 -25.28 6.03
C MET A 669 -33.63 -25.78 5.89
N VAL A 670 -34.16 -25.93 4.67
CA VAL A 670 -35.53 -26.42 4.46
C VAL A 670 -35.66 -27.86 4.96
N GLY A 671 -36.54 -28.08 5.93
CA GLY A 671 -36.83 -29.40 6.50
C GLY A 671 -35.94 -29.80 7.68
N TYR A 672 -35.12 -28.88 8.20
CA TYR A 672 -34.39 -29.08 9.45
C TYR A 672 -35.28 -28.72 10.64
N ASP A 673 -35.18 -29.49 11.72
CA ASP A 673 -35.74 -29.09 13.01
C ASP A 673 -34.88 -27.99 13.66
N LEU A 674 -35.32 -27.47 14.81
CA LEU A 674 -34.63 -26.37 15.48
C LEU A 674 -33.20 -26.76 15.91
N ASP A 675 -33.02 -27.95 16.46
CA ASP A 675 -31.73 -28.43 16.97
C ASP A 675 -30.73 -28.65 15.81
N LEU A 676 -31.18 -29.30 14.74
CA LEU A 676 -30.41 -29.52 13.52
C LEU A 676 -30.05 -28.21 12.83
N SER A 677 -30.96 -27.23 12.83
CA SER A 677 -30.70 -25.88 12.31
C SER A 677 -29.59 -25.19 13.12
N VAL A 678 -29.60 -25.33 14.44
CA VAL A 678 -28.54 -24.78 15.30
C VAL A 678 -27.20 -25.45 15.03
N TYR A 679 -27.17 -26.79 15.00
CA TYR A 679 -25.93 -27.52 14.72
C TYR A 679 -25.38 -27.15 13.33
N TYR A 680 -26.24 -27.01 12.33
CA TYR A 680 -25.83 -26.55 11.01
C TYR A 680 -25.22 -25.14 11.06
N LEU A 681 -25.89 -24.17 11.69
CA LEU A 681 -25.39 -22.80 11.81
C LEU A 681 -24.08 -22.71 12.60
N GLN A 682 -23.88 -23.55 13.62
CA GLN A 682 -22.63 -23.63 14.39
C GLN A 682 -21.48 -24.20 13.57
N SER A 683 -21.76 -25.11 12.63
CA SER A 683 -20.74 -25.69 11.75
C SER A 683 -20.20 -24.69 10.71
N LEU A 684 -20.96 -23.64 10.38
CA LEU A 684 -20.61 -22.61 9.41
C LEU A 684 -19.57 -21.64 9.97
N ARG A 685 -18.31 -21.81 9.57
CA ARG A 685 -17.17 -21.01 10.08
C ARG A 685 -16.86 -19.81 9.19
N SER A 686 -16.69 -18.65 9.81
CA SER A 686 -16.18 -17.43 9.16
C SER A 686 -14.66 -17.42 9.14
N TYR A 687 -14.05 -16.47 8.43
CA TYR A 687 -12.60 -16.27 8.46
C TYR A 687 -12.04 -16.13 9.88
N GLU A 688 -12.76 -15.46 10.78
CA GLU A 688 -12.34 -15.24 12.17
C GLU A 688 -12.24 -16.55 12.97
N ASP A 689 -12.93 -17.61 12.57
CA ASP A 689 -12.98 -18.90 13.27
C ASP A 689 -11.87 -19.89 12.81
N LEU A 690 -11.09 -19.55 11.76
CA LEU A 690 -10.12 -20.43 11.11
C LEU A 690 -8.74 -20.50 11.83
N ASP A 691 -8.74 -20.73 13.14
CA ASP A 691 -7.52 -20.69 13.98
C ASP A 691 -6.78 -22.02 14.14
N ARG A 692 -7.25 -23.09 13.48
CA ARG A 692 -6.63 -24.42 13.64
C ARG A 692 -5.27 -24.50 12.95
N PRO A 693 -4.27 -25.18 13.55
CA PRO A 693 -2.99 -25.41 12.89
C PRO A 693 -3.14 -26.39 11.72
N LEU A 694 -2.44 -26.10 10.63
CA LEU A 694 -2.33 -26.97 9.47
C LEU A 694 -1.50 -28.21 9.81
N TYR A 695 -1.88 -29.36 9.23
CA TYR A 695 -1.11 -30.59 9.33
C TYR A 695 0.13 -30.56 8.43
N GLY A 696 0.02 -29.92 7.27
CA GLY A 696 1.11 -29.68 6.35
C GLY A 696 1.84 -28.36 6.60
N ARG A 697 2.96 -28.19 5.88
CA ARG A 697 3.69 -26.92 5.81
C ARG A 697 3.85 -26.53 4.35
N TYR A 698 3.10 -25.52 3.93
CA TYR A 698 3.01 -25.08 2.55
C TYR A 698 3.91 -23.88 2.28
N ARG A 699 4.48 -23.81 1.08
CA ARG A 699 5.33 -22.69 0.68
C ARG A 699 4.48 -21.42 0.51
N HIS A 700 5.10 -20.26 0.71
CA HIS A 700 4.53 -18.95 0.37
C HIS A 700 3.23 -18.53 1.08
N LEU A 701 2.80 -19.25 2.14
CA LEU A 701 1.76 -18.76 3.02
C LEU A 701 2.27 -17.60 3.88
N ARG A 702 1.37 -16.67 4.22
CA ARG A 702 1.62 -15.50 5.07
C ARG A 702 1.80 -15.93 6.54
N SER A 703 2.95 -16.55 6.86
CA SER A 703 3.29 -16.94 8.23
C SER A 703 4.50 -16.17 8.77
N SER A 704 4.49 -15.90 10.07
CA SER A 704 5.66 -15.37 10.78
C SER A 704 6.68 -16.49 10.99
N GLU A 705 7.96 -16.18 10.79
CA GLU A 705 9.05 -17.15 10.92
C GLU A 705 8.98 -17.88 12.28
N GLY A 706 8.98 -19.22 12.24
CA GLY A 706 8.98 -20.08 13.43
C GLY A 706 7.61 -20.49 13.99
N LYS A 707 6.48 -19.95 13.50
CA LYS A 707 5.13 -20.37 13.93
C LYS A 707 4.51 -21.45 13.02
N LYS A 708 3.69 -22.34 13.59
CA LYS A 708 2.84 -23.27 12.82
C LYS A 708 1.90 -22.47 11.92
N GLN A 709 1.69 -22.95 10.70
CA GLN A 709 0.75 -22.31 9.77
C GLN A 709 -0.70 -22.61 10.20
N LEU A 710 -1.61 -21.66 9.99
CA LEU A 710 -3.01 -21.76 10.40
C LEU A 710 -3.95 -21.87 9.19
N GLU A 711 -5.18 -22.35 9.40
CA GLU A 711 -6.24 -22.38 8.39
C GLU A 711 -6.50 -20.98 7.79
N LYS A 712 -6.50 -19.92 8.62
CA LYS A 712 -6.55 -18.52 8.15
C LYS A 712 -5.53 -18.22 7.06
N GLN A 713 -4.30 -18.69 7.21
CA GLN A 713 -3.25 -18.42 6.23
C GLN A 713 -3.45 -19.19 4.94
N LEU A 714 -3.99 -20.42 5.03
CA LEU A 714 -4.39 -21.21 3.87
C LEU A 714 -5.55 -20.53 3.14
N ALA A 715 -6.58 -20.07 3.87
CA ALA A 715 -7.69 -19.30 3.31
C ALA A 715 -7.23 -18.08 2.50
N LEU A 716 -6.17 -17.40 2.94
CA LEU A 716 -5.60 -16.24 2.23
C LEU A 716 -4.69 -16.58 1.05
N ALA A 717 -4.46 -17.87 0.74
CA ALA A 717 -3.54 -18.28 -0.31
C ALA A 717 -3.97 -17.85 -1.72
N PHE A 718 -5.23 -17.48 -1.93
CA PHE A 718 -5.68 -16.91 -3.22
C PHE A 718 -5.01 -15.57 -3.54
N TYR A 719 -4.44 -14.91 -2.53
CA TYR A 719 -3.77 -13.63 -2.68
C TYR A 719 -2.26 -13.80 -2.53
N PRO A 720 -1.41 -13.20 -3.40
CA PRO A 720 0.03 -13.34 -3.30
C PRO A 720 0.55 -12.95 -1.91
N GLN A 721 1.57 -13.65 -1.39
CA GLN A 721 2.12 -13.41 -0.04
C GLN A 721 2.46 -11.94 0.20
N TYR A 722 3.12 -11.33 -0.79
CA TYR A 722 3.48 -9.93 -0.71
C TYR A 722 2.37 -9.02 -1.18
N GLY A 723 1.29 -9.49 -1.82
CA GLY A 723 0.25 -8.69 -2.46
C GLY A 723 0.56 -8.27 -3.91
N TYR A 724 -0.41 -7.68 -4.60
CA TYR A 724 -0.28 -7.10 -5.96
C TYR A 724 0.44 -5.76 -5.98
N GLY A 725 0.43 -5.01 -4.88
CA GLY A 725 1.29 -3.82 -4.72
C GLY A 725 0.65 -2.47 -5.04
N TYR A 726 -0.63 -2.28 -4.69
CA TYR A 726 -1.35 -0.99 -4.83
C TYR A 726 -0.56 0.20 -4.28
N ALA A 727 -0.12 0.15 -3.03
CA ALA A 727 0.70 1.19 -2.40
C ALA A 727 2.23 0.97 -2.57
N ARG A 728 2.67 0.11 -3.51
CA ARG A 728 4.09 -0.26 -3.73
C ARG A 728 4.43 -0.24 -5.23
N SER A 729 4.89 0.93 -5.68
CA SER A 729 5.28 1.17 -7.06
C SER A 729 6.19 0.08 -7.64
N ASN A 730 5.75 -0.51 -8.75
CA ASN A 730 6.56 -1.46 -9.53
C ASN A 730 7.78 -0.78 -10.17
N ALA A 731 7.79 0.55 -10.28
CA ALA A 731 8.87 1.28 -10.94
C ALA A 731 10.16 1.39 -10.11
N TYR A 732 10.03 1.51 -8.77
CA TYR A 732 11.17 1.74 -7.87
C TYR A 732 11.14 0.98 -6.53
N ARG A 733 10.03 0.31 -6.19
CA ARG A 733 9.88 -0.48 -4.94
C ARG A 733 9.79 -1.99 -5.18
N GLN A 734 9.81 -2.41 -6.44
CA GLN A 734 9.88 -3.81 -6.84
C GLN A 734 11.03 -4.02 -7.82
N ALA A 735 11.67 -5.18 -7.73
CA ALA A 735 12.80 -5.55 -8.58
C ALA A 735 12.53 -6.91 -9.21
N ALA A 736 12.98 -7.06 -10.45
CA ALA A 736 12.89 -8.30 -11.19
C ALA A 736 14.15 -8.51 -12.04
N THR A 737 14.31 -9.72 -12.56
CA THR A 737 15.39 -10.05 -13.48
C THR A 737 15.21 -9.26 -14.77
N ILE A 738 16.26 -8.53 -15.18
CA ILE A 738 16.22 -7.65 -16.36
C ILE A 738 16.40 -8.42 -17.68
N GLY A 739 17.08 -9.58 -17.62
CA GLY A 739 17.41 -10.42 -18.76
C GLY A 739 18.26 -9.71 -19.83
N SER A 740 17.92 -9.92 -21.10
CA SER A 740 18.75 -9.55 -22.26
C SER A 740 19.03 -8.05 -22.45
N ILE A 741 18.38 -7.15 -21.70
CA ILE A 741 18.75 -5.73 -21.69
C ILE A 741 20.15 -5.56 -21.06
N PHE A 742 20.51 -6.39 -20.07
CA PHE A 742 21.81 -6.36 -19.41
C PHE A 742 22.99 -6.66 -20.34
N LYS A 743 22.74 -7.32 -21.48
CA LYS A 743 23.76 -7.58 -22.51
C LYS A 743 24.42 -6.29 -23.02
N LEU A 744 23.75 -5.14 -22.90
CA LEU A 744 24.35 -3.83 -23.19
C LEU A 744 25.49 -3.50 -22.23
N VAL A 745 25.36 -3.85 -20.94
CA VAL A 745 26.42 -3.69 -19.93
C VAL A 745 27.55 -4.68 -20.18
N THR A 746 27.23 -5.94 -20.48
CA THR A 746 28.23 -6.95 -20.84
C THR A 746 29.00 -6.57 -22.11
N ALA A 747 28.30 -6.02 -23.12
CA ALA A 747 28.91 -5.50 -24.33
C ALA A 747 29.80 -4.29 -24.03
N TYR A 748 29.31 -3.33 -23.23
CA TYR A 748 30.04 -2.14 -22.84
C TYR A 748 31.38 -2.51 -22.18
N GLU A 749 31.37 -3.39 -21.18
CA GLU A 749 32.58 -3.80 -20.46
C GLU A 749 33.62 -4.40 -21.41
N ALA A 750 33.22 -5.36 -22.25
CA ALA A 750 34.14 -6.00 -23.18
C ALA A 750 34.64 -5.04 -24.28
N LEU A 751 33.78 -4.12 -24.74
CA LEU A 751 34.17 -3.10 -25.72
C LEU A 751 35.14 -2.09 -25.13
N MET A 752 34.99 -1.73 -23.84
CA MET A 752 35.89 -0.83 -23.15
C MET A 752 37.27 -1.46 -22.97
N GLN A 753 37.35 -2.69 -22.48
CA GLN A 753 38.63 -3.41 -22.38
C GLN A 753 39.31 -3.52 -23.75
N ARG A 754 38.54 -3.82 -24.81
CA ARG A 754 39.07 -3.86 -26.18
C ARG A 754 39.49 -2.50 -26.72
N TYR A 755 38.77 -1.44 -26.36
CA TYR A 755 39.11 -0.07 -26.73
C TYR A 755 40.44 0.35 -26.11
N ASP A 756 40.67 -0.01 -24.84
CA ASP A 756 41.92 0.24 -24.13
C ASP A 756 43.10 -0.53 -24.73
N GLU A 757 42.88 -1.75 -25.23
CA GLU A 757 43.88 -2.53 -25.94
C GLU A 757 44.26 -1.96 -27.33
N VAL A 758 43.26 -1.54 -28.12
CA VAL A 758 43.46 -1.10 -29.51
C VAL A 758 43.94 0.36 -29.58
N GLY A 759 43.53 1.17 -28.62
CA GLY A 759 43.82 2.58 -28.51
C GLY A 759 42.94 3.49 -29.39
N PRO A 760 42.80 4.79 -29.05
CA PRO A 760 41.83 5.70 -29.66
C PRO A 760 41.97 5.88 -31.17
N SER A 761 43.20 5.86 -31.69
CA SER A 761 43.52 6.16 -33.10
C SER A 761 43.13 5.04 -34.07
N ARG A 762 42.94 3.81 -33.59
CA ARG A 762 42.64 2.61 -34.39
C ARG A 762 41.26 2.00 -34.09
N ALA A 763 40.51 2.66 -33.21
CA ALA A 763 39.20 2.23 -32.72
C ALA A 763 38.13 2.36 -33.81
N THR A 764 38.06 1.38 -34.70
CA THR A 764 36.98 1.22 -35.69
C THR A 764 36.01 0.12 -35.25
N VAL A 765 34.78 0.15 -35.78
CA VAL A 765 33.74 -0.85 -35.45
C VAL A 765 34.22 -2.29 -35.67
N GLY A 766 35.02 -2.54 -36.72
CA GLY A 766 35.59 -3.86 -36.99
C GLY A 766 36.66 -4.29 -35.99
N ASN A 767 37.59 -3.39 -35.64
CA ASN A 767 38.72 -3.71 -34.75
C ASN A 767 38.29 -3.88 -33.27
N LEU A 768 37.17 -3.27 -32.91
CA LEU A 768 36.59 -3.38 -31.56
C LEU A 768 35.76 -4.64 -31.36
N ASN A 769 35.47 -5.42 -32.41
CA ASN A 769 34.74 -6.68 -32.22
C ASN A 769 35.61 -7.67 -31.41
N PRO A 770 35.22 -8.06 -30.19
CA PRO A 770 36.07 -8.84 -29.30
C PRO A 770 36.05 -10.35 -29.62
N LEU A 771 34.97 -10.82 -30.26
CA LEU A 771 34.73 -12.24 -30.49
C LEU A 771 33.87 -12.45 -31.73
N THR A 772 34.13 -13.53 -32.47
CA THR A 772 33.25 -14.04 -33.54
C THR A 772 33.03 -15.53 -33.30
N ILE A 773 31.76 -15.97 -33.34
CA ILE A 773 31.39 -17.38 -33.26
C ILE A 773 30.34 -17.71 -34.34
N ASP A 774 30.22 -18.97 -34.72
CA ASP A 774 29.05 -19.47 -35.44
C ASP A 774 28.06 -20.03 -34.42
N ASP A 775 27.00 -19.27 -34.11
CA ASP A 775 25.98 -19.65 -33.12
C ASP A 775 24.91 -20.53 -33.79
N TYR A 776 24.98 -21.82 -33.54
CA TYR A 776 23.97 -22.79 -33.94
C TYR A 776 23.99 -23.99 -32.99
N TYR A 777 22.81 -24.55 -32.73
CA TYR A 777 22.66 -25.71 -31.85
C TYR A 777 22.76 -27.00 -32.66
N PHE A 778 23.66 -27.90 -32.25
CA PHE A 778 23.75 -29.25 -32.81
C PHE A 778 24.11 -30.26 -31.72
N LYS A 779 23.86 -31.54 -32.02
CA LYS A 779 24.16 -32.66 -31.13
C LYS A 779 25.09 -33.61 -31.85
N GLU A 780 26.16 -34.01 -31.19
CA GLU A 780 27.12 -34.99 -31.71
C GLU A 780 27.33 -36.05 -30.62
N GLY A 781 26.94 -37.29 -30.92
CA GLY A 781 26.89 -38.36 -29.91
C GLY A 781 25.90 -38.05 -28.77
N LYS A 782 26.40 -38.05 -27.52
CA LYS A 782 25.61 -37.70 -26.32
C LYS A 782 25.71 -36.22 -25.95
N ASP A 783 26.66 -35.49 -26.52
CA ASP A 783 26.98 -34.12 -26.14
C ASP A 783 26.21 -33.09 -26.97
N ASN A 784 25.85 -32.00 -26.31
CA ASN A 784 25.18 -30.87 -26.94
C ASN A 784 26.18 -29.74 -27.16
N TYR A 785 26.11 -29.10 -28.32
CA TYR A 785 26.97 -27.99 -28.69
C TYR A 785 26.13 -26.75 -28.99
N VAL A 786 26.68 -25.59 -28.66
CA VAL A 786 26.00 -24.29 -28.80
C VAL A 786 26.57 -23.43 -29.93
N GLY A 787 27.54 -23.96 -30.68
CA GLY A 787 28.15 -23.31 -31.84
C GLY A 787 29.56 -23.81 -32.11
N THR A 788 30.27 -23.12 -33.00
CA THR A 788 31.71 -23.30 -33.25
C THR A 788 32.44 -21.96 -33.10
N PHE A 789 33.69 -22.03 -32.65
CA PHE A 789 34.61 -20.89 -32.74
C PHE A 789 34.99 -20.66 -34.21
N GLU A 790 35.56 -19.48 -34.52
CA GLU A 790 35.99 -19.13 -35.88
C GLU A 790 37.03 -20.10 -36.48
N ASN A 791 37.80 -20.79 -35.63
CA ASN A 791 38.73 -21.85 -36.03
C ASN A 791 38.06 -23.22 -36.29
N GLY A 792 36.72 -23.29 -36.28
CA GLY A 792 35.95 -24.51 -36.49
C GLY A 792 35.82 -25.42 -35.26
N LYS A 793 36.44 -25.07 -34.12
CA LYS A 793 36.35 -25.89 -32.90
C LYS A 793 34.94 -25.82 -32.30
N PRO A 794 34.29 -26.96 -31.99
CA PRO A 794 32.95 -26.98 -31.44
C PRO A 794 32.91 -26.49 -29.97
N ILE A 795 31.85 -25.78 -29.62
CA ILE A 795 31.63 -25.18 -28.30
C ILE A 795 30.62 -26.06 -27.54
N PRO A 796 31.07 -26.92 -26.61
CA PRO A 796 30.17 -27.78 -25.83
C PRO A 796 29.27 -26.93 -24.92
N GLN A 797 28.05 -27.41 -24.67
CA GLN A 797 27.12 -26.75 -23.77
C GLN A 797 27.65 -26.68 -22.33
N TYR A 798 28.39 -27.71 -21.90
CA TYR A 798 29.16 -27.66 -20.67
C TYR A 798 30.58 -27.21 -21.00
N TYR A 799 30.91 -25.97 -20.65
CA TYR A 799 32.12 -25.29 -21.07
C TYR A 799 32.89 -24.73 -19.87
N LYS A 800 34.13 -25.18 -19.69
CA LYS A 800 35.04 -24.79 -18.59
C LYS A 800 34.37 -24.83 -17.20
N GLY A 801 33.68 -25.94 -16.88
CA GLY A 801 33.04 -26.13 -15.57
C GLY A 801 31.72 -25.39 -15.37
N GLY A 802 31.19 -24.70 -16.39
CA GLY A 802 29.88 -24.04 -16.35
C GLY A 802 28.97 -24.45 -17.51
N ARG A 803 27.66 -24.24 -17.37
CA ARG A 803 26.69 -24.54 -18.44
C ARG A 803 26.32 -23.28 -19.23
N LEU A 804 26.63 -23.27 -20.53
CA LEU A 804 26.22 -22.22 -21.46
C LEU A 804 24.73 -22.31 -21.78
N MET A 805 24.08 -21.15 -21.78
CA MET A 805 22.66 -21.03 -22.10
C MET A 805 22.46 -20.95 -23.61
N ARG A 806 21.54 -21.75 -24.15
CA ARG A 806 21.24 -21.75 -25.59
C ARG A 806 20.51 -20.47 -26.00
N THR A 807 20.72 -20.03 -27.24
CA THR A 807 19.88 -19.02 -27.89
C THR A 807 18.51 -19.63 -28.23
N LEU A 808 17.46 -18.80 -28.28
CA LEU A 808 16.11 -19.26 -28.63
C LEU A 808 16.04 -19.74 -30.09
N ALA A 809 16.73 -19.05 -31.00
CA ALA A 809 16.87 -19.45 -32.39
C ALA A 809 17.81 -20.67 -32.51
N ARG A 810 17.42 -21.67 -33.31
CA ARG A 810 18.23 -22.89 -33.51
C ARG A 810 19.53 -22.65 -34.28
N ASN A 811 19.51 -21.69 -35.20
CA ASN A 811 20.66 -21.32 -36.01
C ASN A 811 20.65 -19.81 -36.22
N VAL A 812 21.66 -19.13 -35.67
CA VAL A 812 21.92 -17.70 -35.85
C VAL A 812 23.03 -17.49 -36.91
N GLY A 813 23.94 -18.45 -37.03
CA GLY A 813 25.09 -18.46 -37.93
C GLY A 813 26.25 -17.60 -37.42
N ARG A 814 27.16 -17.21 -38.31
CA ARG A 814 28.30 -16.33 -38.00
C ARG A 814 27.84 -15.06 -37.30
N THR A 815 28.34 -14.81 -36.10
CA THR A 815 27.85 -13.82 -35.14
C THR A 815 29.02 -13.03 -34.56
N ASP A 816 29.06 -11.74 -34.91
CA ASP A 816 29.89 -10.69 -34.28
C ASP A 816 29.10 -9.97 -33.18
N ILE A 817 29.68 -8.97 -32.52
CA ILE A 817 28.99 -8.25 -31.43
C ILE A 817 27.69 -7.57 -31.85
N LEU A 818 27.65 -6.99 -33.06
CA LEU A 818 26.45 -6.31 -33.58
C LEU A 818 25.32 -7.31 -33.82
N LYS A 819 25.64 -8.43 -34.48
CA LYS A 819 24.67 -9.50 -34.71
C LYS A 819 24.31 -10.22 -33.40
N ALA A 820 25.22 -10.31 -32.44
CA ALA A 820 24.95 -10.86 -31.11
C ALA A 820 23.92 -10.01 -30.36
N LEU A 821 24.03 -8.67 -30.42
CA LEU A 821 23.05 -7.73 -29.88
C LEU A 821 21.71 -7.83 -30.62
N GLU A 822 21.72 -7.82 -31.96
CA GLU A 822 20.54 -7.98 -32.81
C GLU A 822 19.78 -9.28 -32.50
N ARG A 823 20.50 -10.40 -32.52
CA ARG A 823 19.94 -11.75 -32.35
C ARG A 823 19.74 -12.13 -30.90
N SER A 824 20.26 -11.33 -29.97
CA SER A 824 20.30 -11.61 -28.55
C SER A 824 20.90 -13.00 -28.28
N SER A 825 22.05 -13.30 -28.91
CA SER A 825 22.76 -14.58 -28.71
C SER A 825 23.05 -14.79 -27.22
N ASN A 826 22.78 -15.95 -26.65
CA ASN A 826 23.14 -16.23 -25.25
C ASN A 826 24.57 -16.76 -25.12
N PRO A 827 25.01 -17.75 -25.94
CA PRO A 827 26.38 -18.26 -25.89
C PRO A 827 27.42 -17.17 -26.11
N TYR A 828 27.19 -16.24 -27.04
CA TYR A 828 28.12 -15.14 -27.31
C TYR A 828 28.45 -14.33 -26.05
N PHE A 829 27.44 -13.84 -25.33
CA PHE A 829 27.66 -13.01 -24.14
C PHE A 829 28.20 -13.81 -22.94
N SER A 830 27.82 -15.08 -22.81
CA SER A 830 28.40 -15.96 -21.78
C SER A 830 29.90 -16.22 -22.05
N LEU A 831 30.30 -16.43 -23.31
CA LEU A 831 31.71 -16.55 -23.71
C LEU A 831 32.45 -15.22 -23.58
N LEU A 832 31.80 -14.10 -23.91
CA LEU A 832 32.34 -12.76 -23.73
C LEU A 832 32.73 -12.53 -22.26
N ALA A 833 31.81 -12.82 -21.33
CA ALA A 833 32.07 -12.69 -19.90
C ALA A 833 33.06 -13.73 -19.34
N GLY A 834 33.10 -14.92 -19.92
CA GLY A 834 33.97 -16.00 -19.43
C GLY A 834 35.41 -15.91 -19.92
N ASP A 835 35.58 -15.67 -21.22
CA ASP A 835 36.86 -15.89 -21.91
C ASP A 835 37.51 -14.61 -22.42
N ILE A 836 36.74 -13.53 -22.59
CA ILE A 836 37.27 -12.25 -23.08
C ILE A 836 37.53 -11.28 -21.93
N LEU A 837 36.63 -11.17 -20.96
CA LEU A 837 36.85 -10.30 -19.81
C LEU A 837 38.07 -10.77 -18.99
N GLN A 838 38.90 -9.80 -18.56
CA GLN A 838 40.09 -10.06 -17.76
C GLN A 838 39.75 -10.63 -16.36
N ASP A 839 38.84 -9.99 -15.62
CA ASP A 839 38.27 -10.51 -14.37
C ASP A 839 36.72 -10.57 -14.46
N PRO A 840 36.07 -11.70 -14.13
CA PRO A 840 34.62 -11.77 -13.94
C PRO A 840 34.02 -10.68 -13.04
N GLU A 841 34.77 -10.17 -12.06
CA GLU A 841 34.34 -9.06 -11.20
C GLU A 841 34.21 -7.72 -11.93
N ASP A 842 34.90 -7.52 -13.06
CA ASP A 842 34.79 -6.29 -13.85
C ASP A 842 33.35 -6.07 -14.30
N LEU A 843 32.64 -7.15 -14.66
CA LEU A 843 31.23 -7.09 -15.02
C LEU A 843 30.34 -6.66 -13.83
N VAL A 844 30.66 -7.11 -12.61
CA VAL A 844 29.97 -6.69 -11.37
C VAL A 844 30.24 -5.21 -11.10
N ASN A 845 31.48 -4.76 -11.29
CA ASN A 845 31.89 -3.37 -11.12
C ASN A 845 31.18 -2.46 -12.13
N SER A 846 31.12 -2.86 -13.40
CA SER A 846 30.38 -2.17 -14.44
C SER A 846 28.88 -2.09 -14.15
N ALA A 847 28.26 -3.20 -13.70
CA ALA A 847 26.86 -3.19 -13.28
C ALA A 847 26.60 -2.18 -12.15
N LYS A 848 27.47 -2.17 -11.13
CA LYS A 848 27.41 -1.20 -10.03
C LYS A 848 27.66 0.23 -10.53
N ALA A 849 28.53 0.43 -11.51
CA ALA A 849 28.85 1.72 -12.09
C ALA A 849 27.61 2.36 -12.76
N PHE A 850 26.82 1.56 -13.48
CA PHE A 850 25.49 1.92 -14.02
C PHE A 850 24.37 2.04 -12.94
N SER A 851 24.71 2.01 -11.66
CA SER A 851 23.81 2.09 -10.49
C SER A 851 22.98 0.85 -10.17
N PHE A 852 23.22 -0.31 -10.78
CA PHE A 852 22.60 -1.55 -10.31
C PHE A 852 23.13 -1.96 -8.94
N GLY A 853 22.27 -2.55 -8.10
CA GLY A 853 22.60 -2.91 -6.72
C GLY A 853 22.69 -1.72 -5.75
N SER A 854 22.35 -0.51 -6.19
CA SER A 854 22.33 0.71 -5.35
C SER A 854 21.09 1.56 -5.62
N LYS A 855 20.65 2.34 -4.64
CA LYS A 855 19.57 3.31 -4.85
C LYS A 855 19.97 4.36 -5.90
N THR A 856 19.03 4.73 -6.76
CA THR A 856 19.22 5.75 -7.80
C THR A 856 19.27 7.16 -7.22
N GLY A 857 18.57 7.39 -6.10
CA GLY A 857 18.52 8.70 -5.42
C GLY A 857 17.33 9.56 -5.86
N ILE A 858 16.23 8.95 -6.29
CA ILE A 858 15.02 9.64 -6.75
C ILE A 858 14.28 10.45 -5.64
N ASN A 859 14.74 10.34 -4.39
CA ASN A 859 14.16 11.00 -3.21
C ASN A 859 12.68 10.65 -2.96
N LEU A 860 12.26 9.44 -3.33
CA LEU A 860 10.96 8.87 -2.93
C LEU A 860 11.15 7.81 -1.83
N PRO A 861 10.20 7.72 -0.87
CA PRO A 861 10.33 6.79 0.23
C PRO A 861 10.16 5.34 -0.23
N GLY A 862 10.96 4.44 0.34
CA GLY A 862 10.86 3.00 0.07
C GLY A 862 11.53 2.52 -1.22
N GLU A 863 12.38 3.33 -1.86
CA GLU A 863 13.24 2.89 -2.97
C GLU A 863 14.14 1.70 -2.55
N ILE A 864 14.13 0.65 -3.36
CA ILE A 864 14.98 -0.54 -3.17
C ILE A 864 16.20 -0.53 -4.09
N SER A 865 17.29 -1.16 -3.67
CA SER A 865 18.56 -1.17 -4.40
C SER A 865 18.68 -2.26 -5.46
N GLY A 866 17.75 -3.23 -5.51
CA GLY A 866 17.98 -4.47 -6.25
C GLY A 866 19.17 -5.26 -5.66
N ARG A 867 19.70 -6.21 -6.44
CA ARG A 867 20.87 -7.03 -6.08
C ARG A 867 21.70 -7.35 -7.32
N VAL A 868 23.01 -7.36 -7.16
CA VAL A 868 24.00 -7.84 -8.13
C VAL A 868 24.66 -9.10 -7.55
N PRO A 869 25.02 -10.11 -8.36
CA PRO A 869 25.67 -11.33 -7.87
C PRO A 869 27.01 -11.09 -7.15
N ASP A 870 27.30 -11.97 -6.20
CA ASP A 870 28.49 -12.01 -5.33
C ASP A 870 29.36 -13.27 -5.54
N ASP A 871 28.86 -14.27 -6.26
CA ASP A 871 29.48 -15.59 -6.45
C ASP A 871 30.12 -15.80 -7.84
N VAL A 872 30.29 -14.75 -8.65
CA VAL A 872 30.66 -14.87 -10.08
C VAL A 872 32.07 -15.45 -10.32
N LYS A 873 32.98 -15.36 -9.35
CA LYS A 873 34.34 -15.93 -9.43
C LYS A 873 34.34 -17.45 -9.25
N GLU A 874 33.53 -17.96 -8.35
CA GLU A 874 33.47 -19.39 -7.98
C GLU A 874 32.43 -20.14 -8.82
N ASN A 875 31.33 -19.47 -9.17
CA ASN A 875 30.21 -20.07 -9.89
C ASN A 875 30.23 -19.69 -11.37
N ARG A 876 30.90 -20.50 -12.18
CA ARG A 876 31.02 -20.27 -13.62
C ARG A 876 29.68 -20.28 -14.36
N SER A 877 28.75 -21.13 -13.95
CA SER A 877 27.38 -21.12 -14.50
C SER A 877 26.63 -19.85 -14.10
N GLY A 878 26.84 -19.37 -12.87
CA GLY A 878 26.34 -18.10 -12.37
C GLY A 878 26.86 -16.92 -13.20
N LEU A 879 28.16 -16.87 -13.52
CA LEU A 879 28.75 -15.87 -14.41
C LEU A 879 28.12 -15.89 -15.80
N TYR A 880 27.97 -17.07 -16.42
CA TYR A 880 27.35 -17.20 -17.74
C TYR A 880 25.89 -16.73 -17.76
N ALA A 881 25.14 -16.97 -16.68
CA ALA A 881 23.77 -16.49 -16.50
C ALA A 881 23.72 -14.98 -16.18
N PHE A 882 24.66 -14.46 -15.39
CA PHE A 882 24.77 -13.04 -15.08
C PHE A 882 25.07 -12.21 -16.32
N ALA A 883 25.95 -12.69 -17.21
CA ALA A 883 26.30 -12.05 -18.48
C ALA A 883 25.10 -11.80 -19.42
N ILE A 884 24.00 -12.55 -19.23
CA ILE A 884 22.75 -12.39 -19.98
C ILE A 884 21.63 -11.73 -19.15
N GLY A 885 21.94 -11.22 -17.97
CA GLY A 885 21.03 -10.52 -17.06
C GLY A 885 20.11 -11.42 -16.23
N GLN A 886 20.54 -12.67 -15.98
CA GLN A 886 19.87 -13.63 -15.10
C GLN A 886 20.71 -13.87 -13.83
N HIS A 887 20.55 -15.04 -13.18
CA HIS A 887 21.13 -15.36 -11.87
C HIS A 887 20.52 -14.51 -10.75
N SER A 888 21.28 -14.13 -9.73
CA SER A 888 20.82 -13.29 -8.62
C SER A 888 20.73 -11.78 -8.95
N LEU A 889 20.87 -11.40 -10.23
CA LEU A 889 20.67 -10.03 -10.70
C LEU A 889 19.18 -9.66 -10.73
N VAL A 890 18.78 -8.76 -9.83
CA VAL A 890 17.44 -8.15 -9.82
C VAL A 890 17.55 -6.64 -9.76
N VAL A 891 16.80 -5.95 -10.62
CA VAL A 891 16.87 -4.49 -10.78
C VAL A 891 15.48 -3.88 -10.82
N THR A 892 15.37 -2.60 -10.48
CA THR A 892 14.13 -1.83 -10.66
C THR A 892 14.02 -1.28 -12.09
N PRO A 893 12.79 -1.09 -12.63
CA PRO A 893 12.60 -0.41 -13.91
C PRO A 893 13.26 0.97 -13.97
N LEU A 894 13.26 1.71 -12.85
CA LEU A 894 13.96 2.99 -12.73
C LEU A 894 15.47 2.85 -12.90
N GLN A 895 16.10 1.84 -12.29
CA GLN A 895 17.54 1.58 -12.50
C GLN A 895 17.86 1.26 -13.97
N ALA A 896 17.01 0.49 -14.64
CA ALA A 896 17.17 0.20 -16.07
C ALA A 896 17.07 1.48 -16.92
N ALA A 897 16.16 2.40 -16.57
CA ALA A 897 16.02 3.69 -17.24
C ALA A 897 17.24 4.61 -17.02
N VAL A 898 17.81 4.61 -15.81
CA VAL A 898 19.07 5.34 -15.50
C VAL A 898 20.24 4.77 -16.30
N MET A 899 20.37 3.45 -16.39
CA MET A 899 21.41 2.79 -17.20
C MET A 899 21.30 3.17 -18.68
N LEU A 900 20.09 3.11 -19.25
CA LEU A 900 19.86 3.50 -20.65
C LEU A 900 20.06 5.00 -20.88
N SER A 901 19.72 5.83 -19.90
CA SER A 901 19.98 7.28 -19.95
C SER A 901 21.47 7.57 -20.01
N ALA A 902 22.28 6.84 -19.21
CA ALA A 902 23.73 6.93 -19.27
C ALA A 902 24.29 6.49 -20.63
N ILE A 903 23.74 5.45 -21.26
CA ILE A 903 24.13 5.07 -22.63
C ILE A 903 23.74 6.18 -23.62
N ALA A 904 22.53 6.73 -23.51
CA ALA A 904 22.02 7.75 -24.43
C ALA A 904 22.84 9.05 -24.38
N ASN A 905 23.24 9.50 -23.19
CA ASN A 905 23.90 10.80 -22.99
C ASN A 905 25.44 10.75 -22.96
N GLY A 906 26.04 9.64 -23.41
CA GLY A 906 27.50 9.51 -23.52
C GLY A 906 28.22 9.18 -22.21
N GLY A 907 27.58 8.45 -21.29
CA GLY A 907 28.20 7.85 -20.10
C GLY A 907 27.83 8.51 -18.77
N LYS A 908 27.03 9.58 -18.77
CA LYS A 908 26.70 10.35 -17.57
C LYS A 908 25.56 9.69 -16.79
N VAL A 909 25.89 9.04 -15.68
CA VAL A 909 24.92 8.46 -14.76
C VAL A 909 24.35 9.56 -13.88
N MET A 910 23.17 10.05 -14.23
CA MET A 910 22.48 11.13 -13.51
C MET A 910 21.56 10.58 -12.43
N THR A 911 21.41 11.33 -11.34
CA THR A 911 20.36 11.09 -10.35
C THR A 911 19.00 11.49 -10.95
N PRO A 912 18.00 10.59 -10.99
CA PRO A 912 16.69 10.91 -11.53
C PRO A 912 16.01 12.00 -10.70
N LYS A 913 15.51 13.02 -11.38
CA LYS A 913 14.96 14.24 -10.79
C LYS A 913 13.44 14.26 -10.97
N ILE A 914 12.69 14.29 -9.87
CA ILE A 914 11.22 14.44 -9.86
C ILE A 914 10.78 15.88 -9.57
N VAL A 915 11.47 16.60 -8.68
CA VAL A 915 11.13 17.99 -8.35
C VAL A 915 12.00 18.92 -9.18
N ASN A 916 11.39 19.82 -9.93
CA ASN A 916 12.10 20.80 -10.75
C ASN A 916 12.43 22.06 -9.96
N ILE A 917 11.40 22.68 -9.38
CA ILE A 917 11.49 23.97 -8.71
C ILE A 917 10.60 23.94 -7.46
N SER A 918 11.08 24.48 -6.35
CA SER A 918 10.23 24.90 -5.23
C SER A 918 10.14 26.42 -5.16
N VAL A 919 8.94 26.94 -4.96
CA VAL A 919 8.64 28.37 -4.91
C VAL A 919 7.84 28.67 -3.66
N GLY A 920 8.38 29.51 -2.78
CA GLY A 920 7.68 29.88 -1.56
C GLY A 920 8.23 31.14 -0.91
N THR A 921 7.78 31.39 0.30
CA THR A 921 8.23 32.50 1.14
C THR A 921 8.71 31.94 2.46
N VAL A 922 9.93 32.28 2.85
CA VAL A 922 10.50 31.88 4.13
C VAL A 922 10.63 33.07 5.07
N PRO A 923 10.62 32.84 6.38
CA PRO A 923 10.83 33.90 7.36
C PRO A 923 12.28 34.41 7.23
N ARG A 924 12.51 35.70 7.45
CA ARG A 924 13.89 36.17 7.70
C ARG A 924 14.28 35.81 9.13
N HIS A 925 15.19 34.85 9.28
CA HIS A 925 15.78 34.47 10.57
C HIS A 925 17.18 35.07 10.81
N ASP A 926 17.68 35.91 9.90
CA ASP A 926 19.06 36.41 9.94
C ASP A 926 19.41 37.07 11.29
N GLU A 927 20.42 36.51 11.96
CA GLU A 927 21.00 36.99 13.22
C GLU A 927 21.84 38.29 13.06
N GLN A 928 21.87 38.92 11.88
CA GLN A 928 22.55 40.21 11.67
C GLN A 928 21.76 41.42 12.22
N VAL A 929 21.01 41.22 13.30
CA VAL A 929 20.42 42.28 14.11
C VAL A 929 21.16 42.39 15.46
N LEU A 930 22.46 42.06 15.50
CA LEU A 930 23.32 42.44 16.63
C LEU A 930 23.68 43.94 16.65
N HIS A 931 23.26 44.71 15.63
CA HIS A 931 23.31 46.16 15.63
C HIS A 931 22.03 46.80 15.09
N CYS A 932 20.86 46.44 15.63
CA CYS A 932 19.77 47.42 15.60
C CYS A 932 19.99 48.39 16.76
N LYS A 933 20.40 49.63 16.45
CA LYS A 933 19.93 50.77 17.25
C LYS A 933 18.42 50.55 17.43
N PRO A 934 17.84 50.69 18.63
CA PRO A 934 16.41 50.57 18.79
C PRO A 934 15.77 51.48 17.72
N PRO A 935 14.82 50.97 16.92
CA PRO A 935 14.26 51.71 15.78
C PRO A 935 13.70 53.08 16.22
N TYR A 936 13.43 53.23 17.52
CA TYR A 936 13.01 54.45 18.19
C TYR A 936 13.97 54.80 19.33
N LYS A 937 14.46 56.04 19.31
CA LYS A 937 15.27 56.60 20.40
C LYS A 937 14.44 56.57 21.71
N TYR A 938 15.02 56.10 22.81
CA TYR A 938 14.38 55.97 24.13
C TYR A 938 13.25 54.93 24.26
N GLN A 939 13.16 53.95 23.34
CA GLN A 939 12.17 52.86 23.42
C GLN A 939 12.12 52.20 24.81
N GLU A 940 13.27 51.89 25.41
CA GLU A 940 13.34 51.30 26.75
C GLU A 940 12.76 52.22 27.82
N CYS A 941 13.06 53.52 27.74
CA CYS A 941 12.52 54.51 28.69
C CYS A 941 11.00 54.64 28.57
N TYR A 942 10.46 54.57 27.35
CA TYR A 942 9.02 54.71 27.11
C TYR A 942 8.23 53.42 27.39
N SER A 943 8.79 52.24 27.09
CA SER A 943 8.22 50.96 27.51
C SER A 943 8.16 50.83 29.03
N ALA A 944 9.13 51.40 29.75
CA ALA A 944 9.10 51.46 31.22
C ALA A 944 7.94 52.31 31.77
N VAL A 945 7.38 53.23 30.97
CA VAL A 945 6.18 54.02 31.30
C VAL A 945 4.90 53.48 30.64
N GLY A 946 4.94 52.26 30.08
CA GLY A 946 3.79 51.58 29.50
C GLY A 946 3.45 51.99 28.06
N ILE A 947 4.38 52.64 27.34
CA ILE A 947 4.21 53.04 25.95
C ILE A 947 4.98 52.08 25.04
N ASP A 948 4.27 51.16 24.40
CA ASP A 948 4.84 50.17 23.50
C ASP A 948 5.05 50.71 22.07
N PHE A 949 6.20 50.40 21.47
CA PHE A 949 6.55 50.80 20.10
C PHE A 949 6.36 49.64 19.10
N PRO A 950 5.96 49.92 17.85
CA PRO A 950 5.70 51.25 17.26
C PRO A 950 4.37 51.86 17.69
N LEU A 951 4.35 53.19 17.91
CA LEU A 951 3.17 53.97 18.28
C LEU A 951 2.07 53.98 17.21
N PHE A 952 2.45 53.78 15.94
CA PHE A 952 1.55 53.67 14.80
C PHE A 952 1.96 52.45 13.95
N THR A 953 1.05 51.50 13.80
CA THR A 953 1.25 50.29 12.98
C THR A 953 0.85 50.55 11.54
N SER A 954 1.82 50.75 10.64
CA SER A 954 1.85 49.88 9.48
C SER A 954 2.61 48.64 9.93
N ALA A 955 1.95 47.47 9.97
CA ALA A 955 2.66 46.21 10.11
C ALA A 955 3.84 46.23 9.13
N ASN A 956 5.07 46.00 9.61
CA ASN A 956 6.24 45.95 8.75
C ASN A 956 5.95 45.04 7.56
N GLY A 957 5.70 45.64 6.40
CA GLY A 957 5.68 44.91 5.15
C GLY A 957 7.10 44.44 4.90
N HIS A 958 7.28 43.13 4.74
CA HIS A 958 8.50 42.47 4.23
C HIS A 958 9.54 41.97 5.25
N ASP A 959 9.12 41.15 6.23
CA ASP A 959 10.01 40.23 6.98
C ASP A 959 10.11 38.83 6.34
N HIS A 960 9.88 38.73 5.03
CA HIS A 960 9.86 37.48 4.30
C HIS A 960 10.82 37.54 3.11
N ARG A 961 11.50 36.42 2.85
CA ARG A 961 12.34 36.26 1.66
C ARG A 961 11.62 35.35 0.68
N SER A 962 11.42 35.81 -0.55
CA SER A 962 11.00 34.94 -1.65
C SER A 962 12.10 33.92 -1.93
N LEU A 963 11.75 32.64 -1.85
CA LEU A 963 12.64 31.53 -2.11
C LEU A 963 12.20 30.86 -3.41
N VAL A 964 13.10 30.88 -4.40
CA VAL A 964 12.97 30.06 -5.60
C VAL A 964 14.16 29.13 -5.61
N LYS A 965 13.93 27.86 -5.32
CA LYS A 965 14.97 26.83 -5.32
C LYS A 965 14.81 25.97 -6.57
N ARG A 966 15.77 26.08 -7.49
CA ARG A 966 15.88 25.16 -8.61
C ARG A 966 16.73 23.97 -8.18
N TYR A 967 16.24 22.77 -8.47
CA TYR A 967 16.99 21.54 -8.19
C TYR A 967 17.85 21.22 -9.42
N PRO A 968 19.18 21.37 -9.35
CA PRO A 968 20.06 21.12 -10.49
C PRO A 968 20.14 19.62 -10.80
N THR A 969 20.48 19.29 -12.03
CA THR A 969 20.85 17.92 -12.42
C THR A 969 22.14 17.53 -11.70
N VAL A 970 22.13 16.37 -11.04
CA VAL A 970 23.30 15.83 -10.33
C VAL A 970 23.85 14.64 -11.12
N ILE A 971 25.11 14.73 -11.53
CA ILE A 971 25.83 13.63 -12.16
C ILE A 971 26.48 12.82 -11.02
N LYS A 972 26.01 11.59 -10.82
CA LYS A 972 26.52 10.68 -9.78
C LYS A 972 27.86 10.08 -10.18
N ARG A 973 27.99 9.72 -11.47
CA ARG A 973 29.21 9.16 -12.08
C ARG A 973 29.28 9.55 -13.55
N ASP A 974 30.50 9.68 -14.06
CA ASP A 974 30.78 9.90 -15.47
C ASP A 974 31.58 8.71 -15.98
N LEU A 975 30.95 7.87 -16.81
CA LEU A 975 31.55 6.67 -17.38
C LEU A 975 32.18 7.02 -18.72
N ALA A 976 33.37 6.50 -18.99
CA ALA A 976 34.00 6.67 -20.30
C ALA A 976 33.14 5.99 -21.37
N MET A 977 32.62 6.77 -22.34
CA MET A 977 31.82 6.26 -23.44
C MET A 977 32.37 6.78 -24.77
N PRO A 978 33.48 6.20 -25.29
CA PRO A 978 34.04 6.60 -26.57
C PRO A 978 33.02 6.48 -27.69
N GLU A 979 33.08 7.38 -28.68
CA GLU A 979 32.11 7.43 -29.79
C GLU A 979 32.00 6.09 -30.53
N ALA A 980 33.10 5.36 -30.70
CA ALA A 980 33.12 4.05 -31.34
C ALA A 980 32.33 2.99 -30.54
N VAL A 981 32.47 2.97 -29.21
CA VAL A 981 31.74 2.07 -28.32
C VAL A 981 30.25 2.44 -28.32
N TRP A 982 29.95 3.73 -28.18
CA TRP A 982 28.58 4.25 -28.24
C TRP A 982 27.87 3.89 -29.54
N ASN A 983 28.57 4.03 -30.67
CA ASN A 983 28.06 3.69 -31.99
C ASN A 983 27.75 2.19 -32.13
N ILE A 984 28.56 1.29 -31.55
CA ILE A 984 28.30 -0.17 -31.60
C ILE A 984 27.06 -0.52 -30.77
N LEU A 985 26.95 0.02 -29.56
CA LEU A 985 25.80 -0.23 -28.68
C LEU A 985 24.50 0.29 -29.31
N THR A 986 24.49 1.53 -29.81
CA THR A 986 23.30 2.14 -30.43
C THR A 986 22.93 1.51 -31.76
N ASP A 987 23.90 1.14 -32.61
CA ASP A 987 23.63 0.41 -33.87
C ASP A 987 23.07 -0.98 -33.59
N GLY A 988 23.58 -1.68 -32.57
CA GLY A 988 23.02 -2.93 -32.08
C GLY A 988 21.56 -2.80 -31.65
N MET A 989 21.24 -1.77 -30.84
CA MET A 989 19.85 -1.46 -30.42
C MET A 989 18.95 -1.12 -31.61
N LYS A 990 19.45 -0.35 -32.59
CA LYS A 990 18.71 -0.02 -33.80
C LYS A 990 18.35 -1.27 -34.61
N ARG A 991 19.32 -2.17 -34.82
CA ARG A 991 19.10 -3.44 -35.54
C ARG A 991 18.08 -4.33 -34.84
N VAL A 992 18.04 -4.33 -33.51
CA VAL A 992 17.00 -5.04 -32.74
C VAL A 992 15.61 -4.49 -33.05
N SER A 993 15.42 -3.18 -32.96
CA SER A 993 14.13 -2.53 -33.27
C SER A 993 13.69 -2.80 -34.71
N GLN A 994 14.59 -2.60 -35.68
CA GLN A 994 14.30 -2.82 -37.10
C GLN A 994 13.97 -4.27 -37.41
N ARG A 995 14.69 -5.23 -36.83
CA ARG A 995 14.36 -6.65 -37.00
C ARG A 995 12.99 -6.99 -36.41
N ILE A 996 12.64 -6.43 -35.25
CA ILE A 996 11.30 -6.66 -34.67
C ILE A 996 10.22 -6.12 -35.60
N PHE A 997 10.46 -4.95 -36.18
CA PHE A 997 9.61 -4.42 -37.24
C PHE A 997 9.52 -5.42 -38.39
N ASP A 998 10.61 -5.74 -39.09
CA ASP A 998 10.54 -6.51 -40.33
C ASP A 998 10.03 -7.96 -40.13
N VAL A 999 10.36 -8.61 -39.01
CA VAL A 999 10.06 -10.03 -38.75
C VAL A 999 8.77 -10.24 -37.96
N ALA A 1000 8.38 -9.30 -37.10
CA ALA A 1000 7.25 -9.47 -36.19
C ALA A 1000 6.06 -8.55 -36.49
N HIS A 1001 6.13 -7.67 -37.50
CA HIS A 1001 5.04 -6.73 -37.84
C HIS A 1001 3.68 -7.40 -37.94
N GLY A 1002 3.53 -8.43 -38.79
CA GLY A 1002 2.24 -9.11 -38.98
C GLY A 1002 1.72 -9.78 -37.70
N GLY A 1003 2.61 -10.35 -36.88
CA GLY A 1003 2.24 -10.94 -35.59
C GLY A 1003 1.83 -9.88 -34.56
N LEU A 1004 2.53 -8.74 -34.53
CA LEU A 1004 2.19 -7.59 -33.69
C LEU A 1004 0.87 -6.98 -34.12
N ALA A 1005 0.64 -6.79 -35.42
CA ALA A 1005 -0.60 -6.28 -35.98
C ALA A 1005 -1.81 -7.16 -35.64
N TYR A 1006 -1.63 -8.48 -35.63
CA TYR A 1006 -2.67 -9.39 -35.20
C TYR A 1006 -2.99 -9.25 -33.70
N MET A 1007 -1.98 -9.16 -32.83
CA MET A 1007 -2.20 -9.02 -31.39
C MET A 1007 -2.82 -7.68 -31.01
N TYR A 1008 -2.33 -6.61 -31.63
CA TYR A 1008 -2.83 -5.27 -31.48
C TYR A 1008 -4.00 -4.99 -32.44
N ARG A 1009 -4.68 -6.02 -32.96
CA ARG A 1009 -5.86 -5.83 -33.82
C ARG A 1009 -6.96 -5.01 -33.13
N ALA A 1010 -7.09 -5.16 -31.81
CA ALA A 1010 -8.00 -4.36 -31.00
C ALA A 1010 -7.51 -2.91 -30.80
N TYR A 1011 -6.24 -2.63 -31.09
CA TYR A 1011 -5.55 -1.36 -30.83
C TYR A 1011 -4.67 -0.96 -32.02
N PRO A 1012 -5.26 -0.72 -33.21
CA PRO A 1012 -4.50 -0.48 -34.44
C PRO A 1012 -3.61 0.76 -34.36
N GLN A 1013 -3.95 1.72 -33.50
CA GLN A 1013 -3.14 2.92 -33.28
C GLN A 1013 -1.74 2.59 -32.75
N ALA A 1014 -1.59 1.57 -31.90
CA ALA A 1014 -0.30 1.15 -31.37
C ALA A 1014 0.69 0.74 -32.47
N ILE A 1015 0.19 0.13 -33.55
CA ILE A 1015 1.01 -0.28 -34.69
C ILE A 1015 1.33 0.91 -35.58
N LYS A 1016 0.36 1.81 -35.82
CA LYS A 1016 0.61 3.06 -36.55
C LYS A 1016 1.68 3.92 -35.87
N ASP A 1017 1.62 4.02 -34.54
CA ASP A 1017 2.59 4.78 -33.76
C ASP A 1017 3.97 4.13 -33.84
N LEU A 1018 4.03 2.80 -33.77
CA LEU A 1018 5.27 2.05 -33.99
C LEU A 1018 5.84 2.29 -35.39
N ASP A 1019 5.01 2.26 -36.43
CA ASP A 1019 5.43 2.50 -37.81
C ASP A 1019 6.05 3.88 -37.98
N SER A 1020 5.46 4.89 -37.33
CA SER A 1020 5.97 6.27 -37.37
C SER A 1020 7.32 6.46 -36.68
N LEU A 1021 7.74 5.54 -35.80
CA LEU A 1021 8.94 5.66 -34.99
C LEU A 1021 10.05 4.66 -35.37
N LYS A 1022 9.89 3.92 -36.47
CA LYS A 1022 10.83 2.84 -36.91
C LYS A 1022 12.29 3.30 -36.94
N ASP A 1023 12.54 4.52 -37.41
CA ASP A 1023 13.90 5.04 -37.64
C ASP A 1023 14.47 5.86 -36.49
N VAL A 1024 13.71 6.05 -35.41
CA VAL A 1024 14.08 6.93 -34.28
C VAL A 1024 14.01 6.26 -32.90
N LEU A 1025 13.31 5.12 -32.76
CA LEU A 1025 13.23 4.38 -31.49
C LEU A 1025 14.13 3.14 -31.50
N PHE A 1026 15.30 3.23 -30.87
CA PHE A 1026 16.27 2.14 -30.79
C PHE A 1026 16.21 1.49 -29.43
N GLY A 1027 16.14 0.17 -29.36
CA GLY A 1027 15.95 -0.48 -28.08
C GLY A 1027 16.39 -1.94 -28.02
N LYS A 1028 16.22 -2.51 -26.83
CA LYS A 1028 16.48 -3.91 -26.55
C LYS A 1028 15.29 -4.54 -25.85
N THR A 1029 14.84 -5.66 -26.38
CA THR A 1029 13.83 -6.50 -25.74
C THR A 1029 14.47 -7.55 -24.84
N SER A 1030 13.73 -7.95 -23.82
CA SER A 1030 14.07 -9.06 -22.94
C SER A 1030 12.82 -9.82 -22.50
N THR A 1031 12.97 -11.14 -22.45
CA THR A 1031 12.03 -12.06 -21.83
C THR A 1031 12.79 -12.69 -20.67
N ALA A 1032 12.52 -12.25 -19.45
CA ALA A 1032 13.18 -12.74 -18.26
C ALA A 1032 12.37 -13.88 -17.65
N GLU A 1033 12.95 -15.06 -17.59
CA GLU A 1033 12.28 -16.25 -17.06
C GLU A 1033 12.43 -16.27 -15.53
N SER A 1034 11.32 -16.50 -14.84
CA SER A 1034 11.24 -16.59 -13.38
C SER A 1034 10.48 -17.85 -13.01
N VAL A 1035 11.02 -18.63 -12.08
CA VAL A 1035 10.28 -19.77 -11.51
C VAL A 1035 9.55 -19.23 -10.29
N GLU A 1036 8.22 -19.13 -10.39
CA GLU A 1036 7.38 -18.67 -9.29
C GLU A 1036 6.42 -19.79 -8.90
N SER A 1037 6.42 -20.13 -7.61
CA SER A 1037 5.45 -21.05 -7.03
C SER A 1037 4.23 -20.25 -6.60
N LEU A 1038 3.34 -19.95 -7.55
CA LEU A 1038 2.06 -19.30 -7.27
C LEU A 1038 1.01 -20.28 -6.74
N ASP A 1039 1.10 -21.55 -7.14
CA ASP A 1039 0.19 -22.60 -6.68
C ASP A 1039 0.80 -23.35 -5.49
N LEU A 1040 -0.06 -23.94 -4.65
CA LEU A 1040 0.36 -24.66 -3.43
C LEU A 1040 0.86 -26.08 -3.68
N ASP A 1041 0.43 -26.70 -4.79
CA ASP A 1041 0.79 -28.06 -5.19
C ASP A 1041 2.31 -28.25 -5.30
N TYR A 1042 2.83 -29.38 -4.84
CA TYR A 1042 4.27 -29.64 -4.91
C TYR A 1042 4.73 -30.08 -6.31
N GLU A 1043 4.01 -31.01 -6.94
CA GLU A 1043 4.41 -31.57 -8.24
C GLU A 1043 4.26 -30.57 -9.38
N THR A 1044 3.16 -29.82 -9.38
CA THR A 1044 2.80 -28.92 -10.48
C THR A 1044 3.05 -27.46 -10.13
N GLY A 1045 3.06 -27.06 -8.86
CA GLY A 1045 2.94 -25.65 -8.49
C GLY A 1045 4.14 -24.74 -8.78
N ALA A 1046 5.32 -25.29 -9.11
CA ALA A 1046 6.44 -24.50 -9.58
C ALA A 1046 6.32 -24.20 -11.08
N ASN A 1047 5.73 -23.04 -11.40
CA ASN A 1047 5.54 -22.60 -12.77
C ASN A 1047 6.66 -21.69 -13.25
N LYS A 1048 6.98 -21.84 -14.53
CA LYS A 1048 7.86 -20.91 -15.23
C LYS A 1048 7.02 -19.77 -15.81
N TYR A 1049 7.22 -18.58 -15.27
CA TYR A 1049 6.65 -17.34 -15.77
C TYR A 1049 7.70 -16.52 -16.51
N ASN A 1050 7.23 -15.66 -17.40
CA ASN A 1050 8.09 -14.71 -18.10
C ASN A 1050 7.69 -13.28 -17.73
N HIS A 1051 8.69 -12.46 -17.43
CA HIS A 1051 8.56 -11.02 -17.28
C HIS A 1051 9.09 -10.35 -18.53
N LEU A 1052 8.30 -9.42 -19.09
CA LEU A 1052 8.62 -8.77 -20.34
C LEU A 1052 9.24 -7.42 -20.08
N TRP A 1053 10.32 -7.14 -20.79
CA TRP A 1053 11.02 -5.88 -20.70
C TRP A 1053 11.31 -5.32 -22.08
N PHE A 1054 11.19 -4.02 -22.22
CA PHE A 1054 11.77 -3.26 -23.29
C PHE A 1054 12.44 -2.02 -22.74
N GLY A 1055 13.66 -1.76 -23.17
CA GLY A 1055 14.37 -0.53 -22.91
C GLY A 1055 14.73 0.14 -24.22
N GLY A 1056 14.29 1.37 -24.43
CA GLY A 1056 14.49 2.11 -25.66
C GLY A 1056 14.96 3.54 -25.44
N ILE A 1057 15.66 4.06 -26.44
CA ILE A 1057 16.11 5.44 -26.58
C ILE A 1057 15.42 5.98 -27.84
N ALA A 1058 14.63 7.02 -27.67
CA ALA A 1058 14.03 7.80 -28.75
C ALA A 1058 14.92 8.99 -29.08
N PHE A 1059 15.24 9.16 -30.36
CA PHE A 1059 16.00 10.29 -30.88
C PHE A 1059 15.08 11.32 -31.53
N GLU A 1060 15.47 12.59 -31.59
CA GLU A 1060 14.75 13.60 -32.35
C GLU A 1060 14.83 13.32 -33.86
N ASP A 1061 13.80 13.74 -34.62
CA ASP A 1061 13.84 13.63 -36.07
C ASP A 1061 14.98 14.50 -36.63
N LYS A 1062 15.77 13.97 -37.57
CA LYS A 1062 16.96 14.67 -38.10
C LYS A 1062 16.58 16.05 -38.64
N LYS A 1063 17.10 17.12 -38.03
CA LYS A 1063 17.17 18.43 -38.68
C LYS A 1063 18.33 18.40 -39.69
N PRO A 1064 18.15 18.90 -40.92
CA PRO A 1064 19.25 19.04 -41.86
C PRO A 1064 20.26 20.04 -41.28
N GLU A 1065 21.48 19.57 -41.07
CA GLU A 1065 22.72 20.34 -40.88
C GLU A 1065 22.85 21.24 -39.63
N THR A 1066 23.53 20.72 -38.61
CA THR A 1066 24.36 21.55 -37.71
C THR A 1066 25.75 20.92 -37.57
N TYR A 1067 26.76 21.62 -38.09
CA TYR A 1067 28.13 21.18 -38.37
C TYR A 1067 29.03 20.88 -37.14
N VAL A 1068 28.50 20.82 -35.91
CA VAL A 1068 29.35 20.87 -34.69
C VAL A 1068 29.52 19.55 -33.95
N PHE A 1069 28.71 18.52 -34.19
CA PHE A 1069 29.04 17.12 -33.84
C PHE A 1069 28.36 16.22 -34.88
N LYS A 1070 29.08 15.22 -35.43
CA LYS A 1070 28.51 14.24 -36.37
C LYS A 1070 27.58 13.29 -35.62
N ASP A 1071 26.40 13.77 -35.26
CA ASP A 1071 25.42 12.99 -34.53
C ASP A 1071 24.73 12.01 -35.50
N LYS A 1072 25.29 10.80 -35.66
CA LYS A 1072 24.86 9.78 -36.65
C LYS A 1072 23.34 9.54 -36.62
N PHE A 1073 22.74 9.69 -35.44
CA PHE A 1073 21.33 9.37 -35.15
C PHE A 1073 20.48 10.56 -34.66
N GLY A 1074 21.08 11.73 -34.40
CA GLY A 1074 20.40 12.89 -33.80
C GLY A 1074 20.48 12.91 -32.27
N LYS A 1075 19.91 13.95 -31.65
CA LYS A 1075 19.96 14.13 -30.19
C LYS A 1075 18.99 13.16 -29.50
N PRO A 1076 19.39 12.48 -28.40
CA PRO A 1076 18.48 11.66 -27.62
C PRO A 1076 17.42 12.54 -26.94
N GLU A 1077 16.15 12.20 -27.15
CA GLU A 1077 14.98 12.94 -26.66
C GLU A 1077 14.41 12.32 -25.38
N LEU A 1078 14.21 11.00 -25.39
CA LEU A 1078 13.50 10.31 -24.30
C LEU A 1078 14.00 8.87 -24.18
N VAL A 1079 14.26 8.44 -22.96
CA VAL A 1079 14.46 7.03 -22.63
C VAL A 1079 13.17 6.46 -22.07
N VAL A 1080 12.73 5.32 -22.60
CA VAL A 1080 11.51 4.64 -22.16
C VAL A 1080 11.83 3.20 -21.79
N VAL A 1081 11.46 2.81 -20.56
CA VAL A 1081 11.51 1.43 -20.09
C VAL A 1081 10.09 0.96 -19.82
N VAL A 1082 9.72 -0.17 -20.44
CA VAL A 1082 8.45 -0.86 -20.22
C VAL A 1082 8.75 -2.18 -19.54
N TYR A 1083 8.20 -2.38 -18.36
CA TYR A 1083 8.25 -3.62 -17.60
C TYR A 1083 6.84 -4.16 -17.38
N LEU A 1084 6.56 -5.36 -17.88
CA LEU A 1084 5.28 -6.03 -17.69
C LEU A 1084 5.48 -7.39 -17.01
N LYS A 1085 4.81 -7.57 -15.88
CA LYS A 1085 4.80 -8.85 -15.16
C LYS A 1085 3.91 -9.85 -15.90
N PHE A 1086 4.30 -11.13 -15.89
CA PHE A 1086 3.50 -12.24 -16.44
C PHE A 1086 3.06 -12.07 -17.90
N GLY A 1087 4.01 -12.05 -18.83
CA GLY A 1087 3.72 -11.99 -20.26
C GLY A 1087 4.22 -13.20 -21.04
N SER A 1088 4.00 -13.21 -22.35
CA SER A 1088 4.43 -14.31 -23.23
C SER A 1088 5.74 -14.01 -23.96
N TYR A 1089 5.79 -12.95 -24.76
CA TYR A 1089 6.95 -12.64 -25.61
C TYR A 1089 7.40 -11.19 -25.45
N GLY A 1090 8.70 -10.96 -25.22
CA GLY A 1090 9.25 -9.61 -25.01
C GLY A 1090 9.16 -8.67 -26.21
N LYS A 1091 8.68 -9.10 -27.38
CA LYS A 1091 8.40 -8.22 -28.52
C LYS A 1091 7.13 -7.38 -28.31
N ASP A 1092 6.28 -7.80 -27.38
CA ASP A 1092 4.94 -7.24 -27.18
C ASP A 1092 4.99 -5.86 -26.49
N THR A 1093 6.13 -5.51 -25.88
CA THR A 1093 6.36 -4.25 -25.14
C THR A 1093 6.82 -3.09 -26.02
N LEU A 1094 7.35 -3.35 -27.22
CA LEU A 1094 7.82 -2.29 -28.13
C LEU A 1094 6.69 -1.35 -28.61
N PRO A 1095 5.50 -1.83 -29.04
CA PRO A 1095 4.38 -0.95 -29.39
C PRO A 1095 3.90 -0.07 -28.22
N VAL A 1096 4.00 -0.55 -26.98
CA VAL A 1096 3.68 0.23 -25.77
C VAL A 1096 4.68 1.39 -25.62
N ALA A 1097 5.98 1.11 -25.76
CA ALA A 1097 7.01 2.15 -25.71
C ALA A 1097 6.86 3.18 -26.84
N ALA A 1098 6.50 2.73 -28.05
CA ALA A 1098 6.24 3.63 -29.18
C ALA A 1098 5.07 4.58 -28.92
N GLN A 1099 3.97 4.10 -28.35
CA GLN A 1099 2.84 4.93 -27.95
C GLN A 1099 3.23 5.99 -26.92
N VAL A 1100 4.05 5.64 -25.91
CA VAL A 1100 4.55 6.58 -24.91
C VAL A 1100 5.39 7.69 -25.56
N VAL A 1101 6.32 7.32 -26.45
CA VAL A 1101 7.16 8.31 -27.18
C VAL A 1101 6.30 9.20 -28.08
N LYS A 1102 5.32 8.62 -28.78
CA LYS A 1102 4.43 9.38 -29.66
C LYS A 1102 3.59 10.38 -28.86
N LYS A 1103 3.01 9.94 -27.74
CA LYS A 1103 2.26 10.80 -26.83
C LYS A 1103 3.12 11.91 -26.25
N TRP A 1104 4.36 11.61 -25.89
CA TRP A 1104 5.31 12.61 -25.44
C TRP A 1104 5.60 13.68 -26.51
N ARG A 1105 5.85 13.27 -27.76
CA ARG A 1105 6.04 14.21 -28.88
C ARG A 1105 4.80 15.06 -29.14
N GLU A 1106 3.60 14.49 -29.02
CA GLU A 1106 2.33 15.24 -29.11
C GLU A 1106 2.28 16.34 -28.03
N ILE A 1107 2.53 15.99 -26.76
CA ILE A 1107 2.53 16.93 -25.63
C ILE A 1107 3.59 18.04 -25.84
N LYS A 1108 4.79 17.67 -26.29
CA LYS A 1108 5.89 18.62 -26.59
C LYS A 1108 5.50 19.58 -27.73
N SER A 1109 4.77 19.11 -28.75
CA SER A 1109 4.29 19.95 -29.84
C SER A 1109 3.17 20.92 -29.47
N ARG A 1110 2.39 20.64 -28.42
CA ARG A 1110 1.36 21.55 -27.90
C ARG A 1110 1.94 22.67 -27.03
N THR A 1111 3.16 22.48 -26.53
CA THR A 1111 3.81 23.36 -25.55
C THR A 1111 4.88 24.25 -26.15
N ASN A 1112 5.52 23.82 -27.25
CA ASN A 1112 6.25 24.69 -28.16
C ASN A 1112 5.29 25.51 -29.02
#